data_AF-E6X2V1-F1
#
_entry.id   AF-E6X2V1-F1
#
_cell.length_a   1.000
_cell.length_b   1.000
_cell.length_c   1.000
_cell.angle_alpha   90.00
_cell.angle_beta   90.00
_cell.angle_gamma   90.00
#
_symmetry.space_group_name_H-M   'P 1'
#
loop_
_entity.id
_entity.type
_entity.pdbx_description
1 polymer ?
#
loop_
_entity_poly.entity_id
_entity_poly.type
_entity_poly.pdbx_seq_one_letter_code
_entity_poly.pdbx_strand_id
1 'polypeptide(L)'
;MKFWNESHQGRIHNGKLLLLIAIAYFFSVVVRFIWIQWAIRHPEFFWNGQLMINTNDGYFFASGVQQALYGMHINNPRIPRFWDYGLVAISTWIVKWTHLSLETVILYLSGFISSLVVIPVVLIGSLFGRTLWGFLAALLASITWSYYNRTMFGYYDTDMFSAMAPMFILYFLMKSVVDFRLQTALYAAIAIALYPFLYDQGRAIVFAMGLIYAAYLIWQHRKERVTYESLILVFVALTPFKLPVPWEYGVHLLLIGGLYIFLCRANIPLQKLIWSAGGLFVLFLVLGDVFPLIWHKVQTYVVTGTNTEGKLHFFAVNQTVREAGRIPFEIFADRISGSIPAFFLALIGYLLLLWKYRPFVLSLPLMGIGFFAWWGGLRFTVYAVPVAALAAVYLFVWIGEQLKDRRLALGLPVIATLAMLYPNITHIIGYKVPTVFNRDEVKDLVKLDRNASSRDYTISWWDYGYPIWFYSDTCTLIDGGKHDEDNFIVSKILQTDSPTLAANLARLAVESYVTDPEHRKVAPRIFSKNDPSLLLDRLAADSYPLPKKSREIYLYLPYRMMGIFPTVMLFGDLDLKTGKALRKPLFMTTTPIGGEGDMIRLSNGLLLDLKSGYLLEGREKKIPLKRLAVAALQKDMKIKTETFNYRPEGKYSAVYLKSYRRIILMDNQTFRSLYVQMFMLGNYDDRLFEPVVLSPYTRIYRLKR
;
A
#
# COMPACT_ATOMS: atom_id res chain seq x y z
N MET A 1 38.88 1.81 24.57
CA MET A 1 38.59 3.22 24.18
C MET A 1 39.17 3.65 22.81
N LYS A 2 40.10 2.93 22.15
CA LYS A 2 40.86 3.44 20.97
C LYS A 2 40.45 2.97 19.56
N PHE A 3 39.62 1.93 19.37
CA PHE A 3 39.53 1.26 18.05
C PHE A 3 38.40 1.73 17.12
N TRP A 4 37.31 2.26 17.68
CA TRP A 4 36.13 2.70 16.92
C TRP A 4 35.99 4.23 16.82
N ASN A 5 36.77 4.95 17.63
CA ASN A 5 36.67 6.40 17.74
C ASN A 5 37.61 7.08 16.73
N GLU A 6 37.04 7.74 15.72
CA GLU A 6 37.81 8.48 14.70
C GLU A 6 38.28 9.87 15.21
N SER A 7 38.06 10.21 16.49
CA SER A 7 38.18 11.56 17.06
C SER A 7 39.59 12.04 17.48
N HIS A 8 40.65 11.75 16.71
CA HIS A 8 41.95 12.44 16.91
C HIS A 8 42.71 12.89 15.67
N GLN A 9 42.12 12.75 14.47
CA GLN A 9 42.64 13.44 13.28
C GLN A 9 41.45 14.08 12.56
N GLY A 10 41.39 15.42 12.60
CA GLY A 10 40.27 16.27 12.17
C GLY A 10 39.92 16.27 10.68
N ARG A 11 40.10 15.14 9.99
CA ARG A 11 39.54 14.84 8.68
C ARG A 11 39.18 13.36 8.70
N ILE A 12 37.91 13.02 8.91
CA ILE A 12 37.38 11.84 8.23
C ILE A 12 37.77 12.06 6.77
N HIS A 13 38.59 11.18 6.19
CA HIS A 13 38.86 11.26 4.76
C HIS A 13 37.49 11.15 4.10
N ASN A 14 36.95 12.26 3.57
CA ASN A 14 35.62 12.29 2.95
C ASN A 14 35.45 11.14 1.95
N GLY A 15 36.56 10.70 1.32
CA GLY A 15 36.64 9.50 0.50
C GLY A 15 36.24 8.19 1.20
N LYS A 16 36.65 7.93 2.46
CA LYS A 16 36.26 6.71 3.20
C LYS A 16 34.76 6.68 3.50
N LEU A 17 34.20 7.82 3.94
CA LEU A 17 32.76 7.95 4.19
C LEU A 17 31.95 7.70 2.90
N LEU A 18 32.33 8.37 1.81
CA LEU A 18 31.68 8.22 0.51
C LEU A 18 31.81 6.79 -0.02
N LEU A 19 32.97 6.15 0.14
CA LEU A 19 33.18 4.75 -0.23
C LEU A 19 32.25 3.80 0.53
N LEU A 20 32.13 3.95 1.85
CA LEU A 20 31.24 3.11 2.65
C LEU A 20 29.77 3.31 2.28
N ILE A 21 29.35 4.56 2.02
CA ILE A 21 28.01 4.86 1.50
C ILE A 21 27.79 4.16 0.15
N ALA A 22 28.74 4.28 -0.78
CA ALA A 22 28.64 3.68 -2.11
C ALA A 22 28.55 2.15 -2.03
N ILE A 23 29.35 1.51 -1.17
CA ILE A 23 29.30 0.06 -0.96
C ILE A 23 27.95 -0.36 -0.36
N ALA A 24 27.45 0.34 0.66
CA ALA A 24 26.15 0.03 1.26
C ALA A 24 24.99 0.24 0.28
N TYR A 25 25.06 1.28 -0.55
CA TYR A 25 24.09 1.53 -1.62
C TYR A 25 24.10 0.42 -2.66
N PHE A 26 25.28 0.04 -3.16
CA PHE A 26 25.43 -1.04 -4.12
C PHE A 26 24.93 -2.37 -3.55
N PHE A 27 25.27 -2.69 -2.30
CA PHE A 27 24.74 -3.86 -1.60
C PHE A 27 23.20 -3.86 -1.58
N SER A 28 22.60 -2.74 -1.19
CA SER A 28 21.15 -2.59 -1.10
C SER A 28 20.44 -2.82 -2.45
N VAL A 29 21.02 -2.31 -3.53
CA VAL A 29 20.52 -2.49 -4.90
C VAL A 29 20.70 -3.93 -5.38
N VAL A 30 21.89 -4.52 -5.21
CA VAL A 30 22.20 -5.90 -5.63
C VAL A 30 21.29 -6.91 -4.95
N VAL A 31 21.03 -6.76 -3.66
CA VAL A 31 20.13 -7.67 -2.93
C VAL A 31 18.69 -7.62 -3.50
N ARG A 32 18.23 -6.47 -4.01
CA ARG A 32 16.91 -6.36 -4.64
C ARG A 32 16.84 -7.07 -5.99
N PHE A 33 17.96 -7.24 -6.70
CA PHE A 33 18.01 -8.03 -7.94
C PHE A 33 17.70 -9.52 -7.72
N ILE A 34 17.75 -10.04 -6.49
CA ILE A 34 17.36 -11.43 -6.19
C ILE A 34 15.94 -11.72 -6.67
N TRP A 35 14.99 -10.79 -6.47
CA TRP A 35 13.63 -10.97 -6.96
C TRP A 35 13.57 -10.97 -8.49
N ILE A 36 14.30 -10.07 -9.15
CA ILE A 36 14.38 -10.00 -10.62
C ILE A 36 14.89 -11.33 -11.20
N GLN A 37 15.94 -11.92 -10.60
CA GLN A 37 16.48 -13.20 -11.04
C GLN A 37 15.47 -14.36 -10.98
N TRP A 38 14.53 -14.31 -10.02
CA TRP A 38 13.42 -15.25 -9.96
C TRP A 38 12.32 -14.89 -10.95
N ALA A 39 11.89 -13.63 -10.99
CA ALA A 39 10.76 -13.15 -11.79
C ALA A 39 10.98 -13.30 -13.30
N ILE A 40 12.21 -13.10 -13.80
CA ILE A 40 12.55 -13.27 -15.23
C ILE A 40 12.29 -14.70 -15.73
N ARG A 41 12.27 -15.71 -14.84
CA ARG A 41 12.03 -17.11 -15.22
C ARG A 41 10.55 -17.43 -15.50
N HIS A 42 9.66 -16.44 -15.34
CA HIS A 42 8.21 -16.57 -15.50
C HIS A 42 7.74 -15.67 -16.66
N PRO A 43 7.60 -16.20 -17.88
CA PRO A 43 7.18 -15.43 -19.05
C PRO A 43 5.82 -14.73 -18.89
N GLU A 44 4.96 -15.23 -18.00
CA GLU A 44 3.66 -14.65 -17.66
C GLU A 44 3.75 -13.31 -16.93
N PHE A 45 4.92 -12.94 -16.41
CA PHE A 45 5.16 -11.66 -15.72
C PHE A 45 5.59 -10.53 -16.65
N PHE A 46 5.75 -10.81 -17.95
CA PHE A 46 6.22 -9.84 -18.92
C PHE A 46 5.09 -9.16 -19.71
N TRP A 47 5.25 -7.85 -19.91
CA TRP A 47 4.48 -7.05 -20.85
C TRP A 47 5.40 -6.04 -21.55
N ASN A 48 5.22 -5.79 -22.84
CA ASN A 48 6.07 -4.89 -23.63
C ASN A 48 7.59 -5.15 -23.50
N GLY A 49 8.00 -6.41 -23.36
CA GLY A 49 9.41 -6.79 -23.21
C GLY A 49 10.01 -6.51 -21.82
N GLN A 50 9.20 -6.11 -20.83
CA GLN A 50 9.63 -5.79 -19.47
C GLN A 50 8.80 -6.54 -18.42
N LEU A 51 9.37 -6.80 -17.24
CA LEU A 51 8.60 -7.30 -16.10
C LEU A 51 7.59 -6.25 -15.63
N MET A 52 6.37 -6.69 -15.35
CA MET A 52 5.34 -5.84 -14.76
C MET A 52 5.61 -5.58 -13.27
N ILE A 53 4.99 -4.52 -12.72
CA ILE A 53 5.06 -4.20 -11.30
C ILE A 53 4.22 -5.16 -10.44
N ASN A 54 4.54 -5.23 -9.15
CA ASN A 54 3.98 -6.21 -8.20
C ASN A 54 3.10 -5.58 -7.10
N THR A 55 2.76 -4.30 -7.21
CA THR A 55 1.87 -3.58 -6.29
C THR A 55 0.74 -2.89 -7.05
N ASN A 56 -0.51 -3.10 -6.62
CA ASN A 56 -1.70 -2.55 -7.27
C ASN A 56 -1.68 -1.01 -7.31
N ASP A 57 -1.30 -0.38 -6.20
CA ASP A 57 -1.21 1.08 -6.05
C ASP A 57 -0.18 1.71 -7.00
N GLY A 58 0.78 0.95 -7.49
CA GLY A 58 1.73 1.47 -8.47
C GLY A 58 1.09 1.88 -9.79
N TYR A 59 -0.01 1.24 -10.18
CA TYR A 59 -0.73 1.62 -11.40
C TYR A 59 -1.48 2.96 -11.25
N PHE A 60 -1.78 3.41 -10.03
CA PHE A 60 -2.33 4.75 -9.81
C PHE A 60 -1.32 5.82 -10.24
N PHE A 61 -0.10 5.73 -9.71
CA PHE A 61 0.98 6.65 -10.06
C PHE A 61 1.42 6.49 -11.52
N ALA A 62 1.46 5.26 -12.03
CA ALA A 62 1.85 5.00 -13.42
C ALA A 62 0.83 5.58 -14.42
N SER A 63 -0.46 5.57 -14.08
CA SER A 63 -1.50 6.23 -14.90
C SER A 63 -1.36 7.75 -14.88
N GLY A 64 -0.94 8.36 -13.75
CA GLY A 64 -0.57 9.78 -13.71
C GLY A 64 0.63 10.11 -14.60
N VAL A 65 1.61 9.20 -14.68
CA VAL A 65 2.76 9.35 -15.60
C VAL A 65 2.30 9.23 -17.06
N GLN A 66 1.41 8.27 -17.39
CA GLN A 66 0.79 8.19 -18.72
C GLN A 66 0.03 9.46 -19.09
N GLN A 67 -0.72 10.06 -18.15
CA GLN A 67 -1.38 11.33 -18.39
C GLN A 67 -0.37 12.45 -18.68
N ALA A 68 0.69 12.57 -17.87
CA ALA A 68 1.70 13.62 -18.03
C ALA A 68 2.60 13.48 -19.27
N LEU A 69 2.78 12.26 -19.77
CA LEU A 69 3.59 11.95 -20.97
C LEU A 69 2.77 11.95 -22.25
N TYR A 70 1.57 11.37 -22.21
CA TYR A 70 0.81 10.96 -23.40
C TYR A 70 -0.61 11.55 -23.46
N GLY A 71 -1.06 12.28 -22.43
CA GLY A 71 -2.41 12.85 -22.40
C GLY A 71 -3.55 11.84 -22.23
N MET A 72 -3.24 10.63 -21.77
CA MET A 72 -4.22 9.58 -21.48
C MET A 72 -5.12 9.93 -20.27
N HIS A 73 -6.20 9.17 -20.08
CA HIS A 73 -7.11 9.22 -18.94
C HIS A 73 -7.85 10.55 -18.74
N ILE A 74 -8.06 11.35 -19.79
CA ILE A 74 -8.56 12.74 -19.68
C ILE A 74 -9.94 12.86 -19.01
N ASN A 75 -10.77 11.81 -19.10
CA ASN A 75 -12.11 11.79 -18.52
C ASN A 75 -12.15 11.16 -17.11
N ASN A 76 -11.01 10.69 -16.60
CA ASN A 76 -10.94 10.13 -15.26
C ASN A 76 -10.54 11.22 -14.24
N PRO A 77 -11.46 11.69 -13.38
CA PRO A 77 -11.19 12.78 -12.46
C PRO A 77 -10.25 12.41 -11.31
N ARG A 78 -9.93 11.12 -11.14
CA ARG A 78 -9.14 10.58 -10.03
C ARG A 78 -7.67 10.33 -10.37
N ILE A 79 -7.27 10.58 -11.62
CA ILE A 79 -5.88 10.42 -12.04
C ILE A 79 -5.02 11.48 -11.35
N PRO A 80 -3.90 11.09 -10.71
CA PRO A 80 -3.02 12.06 -10.07
C PRO A 80 -2.37 12.93 -11.13
N ARG A 81 -2.41 14.25 -10.92
CA ARG A 81 -1.75 15.22 -11.81
C ARG A 81 -0.26 15.16 -11.60
N PHE A 82 0.47 15.74 -12.56
CA PHE A 82 1.93 15.75 -12.59
C PHE A 82 2.58 16.19 -11.27
N TRP A 83 2.04 17.23 -10.61
CA TRP A 83 2.61 17.77 -9.38
C TRP A 83 1.98 17.22 -8.09
N ASP A 84 0.91 16.43 -8.16
CA ASP A 84 0.19 15.97 -6.97
C ASP A 84 1.07 15.04 -6.11
N TYR A 85 1.95 14.26 -6.76
CA TYR A 85 2.88 13.36 -6.10
C TYR A 85 4.27 13.44 -6.72
N GLY A 86 5.30 13.52 -5.86
CA GLY A 86 6.70 13.50 -6.28
C GLY A 86 7.06 12.24 -7.06
N LEU A 87 6.42 11.10 -6.76
CA LEU A 87 6.58 9.87 -7.53
C LEU A 87 6.19 10.02 -9.01
N VAL A 88 5.11 10.75 -9.30
CA VAL A 88 4.65 11.01 -10.69
C VAL A 88 5.61 11.96 -11.38
N ALA A 89 5.97 13.08 -10.74
CA ALA A 89 6.89 14.06 -11.30
C ALA A 89 8.27 13.46 -11.61
N ILE A 90 8.87 12.76 -10.64
CA ILE A 90 10.20 12.14 -10.77
C ILE A 90 10.18 11.09 -11.89
N SER A 91 9.20 10.20 -11.91
CA SER A 91 9.11 9.15 -12.93
C SER A 91 8.93 9.73 -14.33
N THR A 92 8.09 10.76 -14.46
CA THR A 92 7.88 11.47 -15.72
C THR A 92 9.18 12.12 -16.22
N TRP A 93 9.94 12.78 -15.35
CA TRP A 93 11.23 13.37 -15.73
C TRP A 93 12.26 12.32 -16.13
N ILE A 94 12.34 11.21 -15.39
CA ILE A 94 13.24 10.11 -15.75
C ILE A 94 12.90 9.59 -17.14
N VAL A 95 11.63 9.29 -17.43
CA VAL A 95 11.21 8.84 -18.78
C VAL A 95 11.56 9.88 -19.84
N LYS A 96 11.25 11.17 -19.61
CA LYS A 96 11.52 12.25 -20.58
C LYS A 96 13.00 12.46 -20.87
N TRP A 97 13.87 12.39 -19.86
CA TRP A 97 15.29 12.75 -20.00
C TRP A 97 16.21 11.57 -20.28
N THR A 98 15.87 10.37 -19.83
CA THR A 98 16.70 9.17 -20.05
C THR A 98 16.25 8.36 -21.27
N HIS A 99 15.05 8.64 -21.80
CA HIS A 99 14.39 7.86 -22.86
C HIS A 99 14.20 6.38 -22.52
N LEU A 100 14.30 6.00 -21.24
CA LEU A 100 13.90 4.67 -20.78
C LEU A 100 12.38 4.49 -20.92
N SER A 101 11.94 3.26 -21.21
CA SER A 101 10.51 2.97 -21.26
C SER A 101 9.84 3.19 -19.90
N LEU A 102 8.56 3.55 -19.91
CA LEU A 102 7.79 3.73 -18.67
C LEU A 102 7.83 2.46 -17.82
N GLU A 103 7.69 1.28 -18.44
CA GLU A 103 7.74 -0.02 -17.78
C GLU A 103 9.07 -0.24 -17.05
N THR A 104 10.19 0.19 -17.66
CA THR A 104 11.52 0.07 -17.05
C THR A 104 11.65 1.00 -15.84
N VAL A 105 11.16 2.24 -15.97
CA VAL A 105 11.21 3.21 -14.86
C VAL A 105 10.38 2.72 -13.68
N ILE A 106 9.12 2.33 -13.90
CA ILE A 106 8.25 1.88 -12.79
C ILE A 106 8.76 0.59 -12.15
N LEU A 107 9.40 -0.31 -12.91
CA LEU A 107 9.97 -1.54 -12.36
C LEU A 107 11.13 -1.28 -11.40
N TYR A 108 12.06 -0.39 -11.77
CA TYR A 108 13.34 -0.26 -11.06
C TYR A 108 13.40 0.90 -10.07
N LEU A 109 12.55 1.93 -10.21
CA LEU A 109 12.68 3.17 -9.43
C LEU A 109 12.68 2.93 -7.91
N SER A 110 11.79 2.07 -7.43
CA SER A 110 11.65 1.76 -6.00
C SER A 110 12.97 1.29 -5.39
N GLY A 111 13.67 0.37 -6.05
CA GLY A 111 14.91 -0.17 -5.53
C GLY A 111 16.05 0.86 -5.54
N PHE A 112 16.15 1.71 -6.56
CA PHE A 112 17.20 2.72 -6.60
C PHE A 112 16.98 3.86 -5.60
N ILE A 113 15.74 4.33 -5.47
CA ILE A 113 15.40 5.45 -4.58
C ILE A 113 15.40 5.01 -3.11
N SER A 114 14.82 3.85 -2.79
CA SER A 114 14.81 3.36 -1.41
C SER A 114 16.22 3.05 -0.88
N SER A 115 17.11 2.54 -1.73
CA SER A 115 18.50 2.29 -1.34
C SER A 115 19.22 3.55 -0.84
N LEU A 116 18.73 4.77 -1.10
CA LEU A 116 19.27 6.01 -0.53
C LEU A 116 19.14 6.08 1.00
N VAL A 117 18.31 5.26 1.65
CA VAL A 117 18.20 5.19 3.12
C VAL A 117 19.54 4.89 3.80
N VAL A 118 20.48 4.23 3.09
CA VAL A 118 21.82 3.96 3.62
C VAL A 118 22.57 5.25 3.93
N ILE A 119 22.33 6.33 3.18
CA ILE A 119 23.02 7.61 3.32
C ILE A 119 22.80 8.18 4.73
N PRO A 120 21.56 8.51 5.17
CA PRO A 120 21.35 9.06 6.50
C PRO A 120 21.78 8.09 7.61
N VAL A 121 21.68 6.77 7.41
CA VAL A 121 22.12 5.79 8.42
C VAL A 121 23.64 5.83 8.64
N VAL A 122 24.43 5.85 7.56
CA VAL A 122 25.90 5.99 7.66
C VAL A 122 26.28 7.36 8.22
N LEU A 123 25.60 8.42 7.76
CA LEU A 123 25.85 9.79 8.23
C LEU A 123 25.54 9.97 9.72
N ILE A 124 24.51 9.31 10.25
CA ILE A 124 24.23 9.30 11.71
C ILE A 124 25.39 8.62 12.46
N GLY A 125 25.90 7.48 11.98
CA GLY A 125 27.07 6.85 12.61
C GLY A 125 28.32 7.75 12.60
N SER A 126 28.55 8.43 11.47
CA SER A 126 29.64 9.40 11.30
C SER A 126 29.49 10.62 12.20
N LEU A 127 28.26 11.11 12.43
CA LEU A 127 27.96 12.23 13.33
C LEU A 127 28.47 11.99 14.76
N PHE A 128 28.49 10.73 15.21
CA PHE A 128 28.99 10.33 16.53
C PHE A 128 30.41 9.72 16.46
N GLY A 129 31.17 10.00 15.41
CA GLY A 129 32.58 9.61 15.26
C GLY A 129 32.80 8.12 15.00
N ARG A 130 31.76 7.39 14.57
CA ARG A 130 31.80 5.93 14.33
C ARG A 130 31.21 5.56 12.97
N THR A 131 31.93 5.88 11.90
CA THR A 131 31.45 5.63 10.54
C THR A 131 31.20 4.14 10.23
N LEU A 132 32.04 3.24 10.75
CA LEU A 132 31.87 1.79 10.54
C LEU A 132 30.59 1.23 11.20
N TRP A 133 30.16 1.81 12.32
CA TRP A 133 28.87 1.46 12.93
C TRP A 133 27.71 1.82 12.00
N GLY A 134 27.71 3.05 11.48
CA GLY A 134 26.70 3.49 10.52
C GLY A 134 26.68 2.64 9.25
N PHE A 135 27.85 2.24 8.73
CA PHE A 135 27.96 1.32 7.60
C PHE A 135 27.32 -0.04 7.86
N LEU A 136 27.69 -0.71 8.96
CA LEU A 136 27.13 -2.02 9.31
C LEU A 136 25.60 -1.94 9.55
N ALA A 137 25.14 -0.87 10.21
CA ALA A 137 23.71 -0.60 10.39
C ALA A 137 22.98 -0.39 9.06
N ALA A 138 23.60 0.30 8.11
CA ALA A 138 23.01 0.57 6.80
C ALA A 138 22.81 -0.71 5.96
N LEU A 139 23.71 -1.70 6.08
CA LEU A 139 23.54 -3.01 5.45
C LEU A 139 22.24 -3.67 5.93
N LEU A 140 22.01 -3.71 7.25
CA LEU A 140 20.77 -4.25 7.83
C LEU A 140 19.55 -3.41 7.46
N ALA A 141 19.58 -2.11 7.75
CA ALA A 141 18.46 -1.18 7.56
C ALA A 141 17.86 -1.23 6.16
N SER A 142 18.70 -1.45 5.15
CA SER A 142 18.29 -1.38 3.75
C SER A 142 17.65 -2.66 3.21
N ILE A 143 17.69 -3.78 3.95
CA ILE A 143 17.17 -5.08 3.50
C ILE A 143 16.25 -5.80 4.50
N THR A 144 16.05 -5.26 5.70
CA THR A 144 15.17 -5.90 6.68
C THR A 144 13.74 -6.03 6.16
N TRP A 145 13.09 -7.14 6.53
CA TRP A 145 11.80 -7.62 6.01
C TRP A 145 10.81 -6.53 5.58
N SER A 146 10.31 -5.71 6.51
CA SER A 146 9.23 -4.77 6.18
C SER A 146 9.67 -3.68 5.21
N TYR A 147 10.92 -3.23 5.32
CA TYR A 147 11.49 -2.26 4.39
C TYR A 147 11.68 -2.89 3.02
N TYR A 148 12.28 -4.08 2.93
CA TYR A 148 12.42 -4.79 1.66
C TYR A 148 11.07 -5.05 0.98
N ASN A 149 10.10 -5.58 1.72
CA ASN A 149 8.78 -5.96 1.18
C ASN A 149 8.06 -4.80 0.50
N ARG A 150 8.32 -3.56 0.92
CA ARG A 150 7.68 -2.34 0.39
C ARG A 150 8.61 -1.50 -0.49
N THR A 151 9.82 -1.99 -0.79
CA THR A 151 10.82 -1.24 -1.58
C THR A 151 11.66 -2.12 -2.51
N MET A 152 11.31 -3.39 -2.66
CA MET A 152 11.88 -4.28 -3.68
C MET A 152 11.57 -3.76 -5.09
N PHE A 153 12.31 -4.25 -6.09
CA PHE A 153 11.97 -3.97 -7.49
C PHE A 153 10.55 -4.46 -7.80
N GLY A 154 9.85 -3.69 -8.62
CA GLY A 154 8.43 -3.86 -8.92
C GLY A 154 7.47 -3.26 -7.89
N TYR A 155 7.92 -2.95 -6.66
CA TYR A 155 7.09 -2.29 -5.65
C TYR A 155 7.06 -0.77 -5.89
N TYR A 156 6.45 -0.37 -7.00
CA TYR A 156 6.36 1.03 -7.43
C TYR A 156 5.30 1.78 -6.62
N ASP A 157 5.66 2.23 -5.43
CA ASP A 157 4.79 3.02 -4.55
C ASP A 157 5.61 4.08 -3.82
N THR A 158 4.92 5.06 -3.23
CA THR A 158 5.47 6.11 -2.37
C THR A 158 6.22 5.58 -1.15
N ASP A 159 6.07 4.30 -0.81
CA ASP A 159 6.84 3.61 0.22
C ASP A 159 8.36 3.66 0.02
N MET A 160 8.85 3.85 -1.21
CA MET A 160 10.28 4.10 -1.43
C MET A 160 10.81 5.34 -0.69
N PHE A 161 9.92 6.26 -0.29
CA PHE A 161 10.21 7.44 0.51
C PHE A 161 9.90 7.29 2.01
N SER A 162 9.11 6.28 2.41
CA SER A 162 8.46 6.23 3.73
C SER A 162 9.43 6.16 4.91
N ALA A 163 10.51 5.37 4.82
CA ALA A 163 11.58 5.39 5.81
C ALA A 163 12.80 6.21 5.35
N MET A 164 13.04 6.30 4.03
CA MET A 164 14.20 7.00 3.49
C MET A 164 14.17 8.50 3.83
N ALA A 165 13.06 9.19 3.52
CA ALA A 165 12.98 10.63 3.71
C ALA A 165 12.95 11.05 5.20
N PRO A 166 12.20 10.38 6.11
CA PRO A 166 12.26 10.70 7.53
C PRO A 166 13.62 10.44 8.16
N MET A 167 14.41 9.49 7.66
CA MET A 167 15.78 9.28 8.14
C MET A 167 16.72 10.44 7.75
N PHE A 168 16.53 11.06 6.58
CA PHE A 168 17.22 12.31 6.24
C PHE A 168 16.81 13.46 7.18
N ILE A 169 15.51 13.61 7.45
CA ILE A 169 15.02 14.60 8.42
C ILE A 169 15.64 14.35 9.79
N LEU A 170 15.63 13.10 10.27
CA LEU A 170 16.22 12.71 11.55
C LEU A 170 17.71 13.07 11.59
N TYR A 171 18.47 12.75 10.53
CA TYR A 171 19.88 13.11 10.43
C TYR A 171 20.09 14.62 10.55
N PHE A 172 19.34 15.45 9.81
CA PHE A 172 19.51 16.90 9.85
C PHE A 172 19.09 17.49 11.20
N LEU A 173 18.04 16.97 11.84
CA LEU A 173 17.63 17.38 13.19
C LEU A 173 18.70 17.00 14.23
N MET A 174 19.25 15.78 14.16
CA MET A 174 20.35 15.36 15.03
C MET A 174 21.59 16.22 14.80
N LYS A 175 21.95 16.48 13.55
CA LYS A 175 23.09 17.33 13.19
C LYS A 175 22.89 18.77 13.67
N SER A 176 21.66 19.28 13.63
CA SER A 176 21.31 20.59 14.20
C SER A 176 21.57 20.65 15.69
N VAL A 177 21.22 19.60 16.44
CA VAL A 177 21.49 19.52 17.89
C VAL A 177 22.97 19.33 18.20
N VAL A 178 23.68 18.49 17.44
CA VAL A 178 25.08 18.13 17.70
C VAL A 178 26.04 19.27 17.30
N ASP A 179 25.88 19.83 16.11
CA ASP A 179 26.72 20.93 15.63
C ASP A 179 26.29 22.27 16.25
N PHE A 180 25.02 22.37 16.69
CA PHE A 180 24.39 23.56 17.26
C PHE A 180 24.53 24.81 16.38
N ARG A 181 24.27 24.65 15.08
CA ARG A 181 24.35 25.71 14.05
C ARG A 181 23.00 25.92 13.38
N LEU A 182 22.69 27.18 13.05
CA LEU A 182 21.44 27.52 12.34
C LEU A 182 21.38 26.92 10.93
N GLN A 183 22.52 26.80 10.25
CA GLN A 183 22.61 26.22 8.90
C GLN A 183 22.13 24.77 8.83
N THR A 184 22.37 23.97 9.87
CA THR A 184 21.93 22.57 9.90
C THR A 184 20.43 22.47 10.24
N ALA A 185 19.87 23.45 10.95
CA ALA A 185 18.42 23.60 11.11
C ALA A 185 17.75 24.01 9.78
N LEU A 186 18.39 24.84 8.94
CA LEU A 186 17.90 25.15 7.60
C LEU A 186 17.77 23.88 6.74
N TYR A 187 18.76 22.98 6.76
CA TYR A 187 18.67 21.72 6.02
C TYR A 187 17.52 20.84 6.52
N ALA A 188 17.29 20.79 7.84
CA ALA A 188 16.13 20.10 8.39
C ALA A 188 14.82 20.74 7.93
N ALA A 189 14.71 22.07 7.97
CA ALA A 189 13.53 22.82 7.53
C ALA A 189 13.22 22.58 6.04
N ILE A 190 14.23 22.60 5.17
CA ILE A 190 14.07 22.29 3.74
C ILE A 190 13.58 20.84 3.55
N ALA A 191 14.18 19.87 4.24
CA ALA A 191 13.78 18.47 4.15
C ALA A 191 12.33 18.26 4.65
N ILE A 192 11.93 18.94 5.72
CA ILE A 192 10.56 18.91 6.26
C ILE A 192 9.58 19.53 5.26
N ALA A 193 9.90 20.66 4.65
CA ALA A 193 9.02 21.34 3.71
C ALA A 193 8.80 20.55 2.41
N LEU A 194 9.82 19.84 1.93
CA LEU A 194 9.73 19.00 0.72
C LEU A 194 9.13 17.62 0.99
N TYR A 195 9.11 17.16 2.23
CA TYR A 195 8.67 15.81 2.56
C TYR A 195 7.24 15.49 2.12
N PRO A 196 6.22 16.36 2.32
CA PRO A 196 4.87 16.09 1.85
C PRO A 196 4.75 15.90 0.33
N PHE A 197 5.68 16.42 -0.47
CA PHE A 197 5.72 16.18 -1.91
C PHE A 197 6.11 14.74 -2.23
N LEU A 198 7.04 14.17 -1.46
CA LEU A 198 7.47 12.79 -1.62
C LEU A 198 6.48 11.81 -1.01
N TYR A 199 5.99 12.12 0.19
CA TYR A 199 5.16 11.23 0.98
C TYR A 199 4.28 11.99 1.99
N ASP A 200 3.08 12.34 1.54
CA ASP A 200 2.06 13.05 2.33
C ASP A 200 1.56 12.24 3.54
N GLN A 201 1.48 10.91 3.42
CA GLN A 201 0.94 10.04 4.46
C GLN A 201 1.74 10.08 5.76
N GLY A 202 3.03 10.41 5.70
CA GLY A 202 3.86 10.49 6.90
C GLY A 202 3.91 11.87 7.56
N ARG A 203 3.08 12.84 7.17
CA ARG A 203 3.05 14.20 7.79
C ARG A 203 2.97 14.15 9.32
N ALA A 204 2.11 13.28 9.86
CA ALA A 204 1.94 13.09 11.30
C ALA A 204 3.26 12.70 12.01
N ILE A 205 4.11 11.91 11.35
CA ILE A 205 5.40 11.48 11.89
C ILE A 205 6.37 12.66 11.93
N VAL A 206 6.42 13.46 10.85
CA VAL A 206 7.30 14.64 10.79
C VAL A 206 6.84 15.72 11.78
N PHE A 207 5.53 15.87 12.00
CA PHE A 207 4.98 16.71 13.06
C PHE A 207 5.47 16.24 14.44
N ALA A 208 5.37 14.94 14.73
CA ALA A 208 5.87 14.39 15.99
C ALA A 208 7.39 14.57 16.15
N MET A 209 8.18 14.42 15.07
CA MET A 209 9.62 14.71 15.09
C MET A 209 9.90 16.18 15.38
N GLY A 210 9.15 17.10 14.78
CA GLY A 210 9.24 18.54 15.04
C GLY A 210 8.91 18.90 16.50
N LEU A 211 7.87 18.29 17.06
CA LEU A 211 7.48 18.47 18.47
C LEU A 211 8.56 17.98 19.43
N ILE A 212 9.11 16.78 19.20
CA ILE A 212 10.19 16.24 20.04
C ILE A 212 11.48 17.05 19.88
N TYR A 213 11.79 17.52 18.67
CA TYR A 213 12.90 18.44 18.44
C TYR A 213 12.73 19.75 19.22
N ALA A 214 11.53 20.33 19.22
CA ALA A 214 11.23 21.52 20.00
C ALA A 214 11.39 21.29 21.50
N ALA A 215 10.80 20.21 22.01
CA ALA A 215 10.92 19.82 23.42
C ALA A 215 12.39 19.61 23.82
N TYR A 216 13.18 18.94 22.97
CA TYR A 216 14.60 18.69 23.21
C TYR A 216 15.40 20.00 23.30
N LEU A 217 15.24 20.90 22.34
CA LEU A 217 15.96 22.18 22.32
C LEU A 217 15.59 23.07 23.51
N ILE A 218 14.31 23.13 23.89
CA ILE A 218 13.87 23.89 25.06
C ILE A 218 14.43 23.26 26.34
N TRP A 219 14.44 21.93 26.44
CA TRP A 219 14.94 21.24 27.62
C TRP A 219 16.45 21.46 27.84
N GLN A 220 17.26 21.32 26.79
CA GLN A 220 18.72 21.39 26.90
C GLN A 220 19.30 22.80 26.67
N HIS A 221 18.66 23.63 25.83
CA HIS A 221 19.28 24.83 25.26
C HIS A 221 18.35 26.07 25.27
N ARG A 222 17.37 26.18 26.18
CA ARG A 222 16.44 27.33 26.27
C ARG A 222 17.06 28.72 26.42
N LYS A 223 18.32 28.82 26.86
CA LYS A 223 18.97 30.13 27.04
C LYS A 223 19.65 30.61 25.76
N GLU A 224 19.81 29.74 24.78
CA GLU A 224 20.57 30.00 23.57
C GLU A 224 19.68 30.63 22.49
N ARG A 225 20.24 31.60 21.78
CA ARG A 225 19.54 32.26 20.67
C ARG A 225 19.25 31.32 19.51
N VAL A 226 20.24 30.49 19.15
CA VAL A 226 20.18 29.51 18.05
C VAL A 226 19.02 28.53 18.21
N THR A 227 18.64 28.22 19.45
CA THR A 227 17.45 27.40 19.75
C THR A 227 16.21 27.98 19.09
N TYR A 228 15.86 29.22 19.42
CA TYR A 228 14.63 29.83 18.93
C TYR A 228 14.68 30.13 17.43
N GLU A 229 15.85 30.51 16.90
CA GLU A 229 16.04 30.67 15.46
C GLU A 229 15.79 29.37 14.69
N SER A 230 16.29 28.25 15.22
CA SER A 230 16.07 26.92 14.65
C SER A 230 14.60 26.49 14.75
N LEU A 231 13.95 26.78 15.88
CA LEU A 231 12.52 26.51 16.06
C LEU A 231 11.65 27.31 15.08
N ILE A 232 11.97 28.58 14.85
CA ILE A 232 11.23 29.42 13.88
C ILE A 232 11.33 28.79 12.47
N LEU A 233 12.53 28.40 12.02
CA LEU A 233 12.70 27.73 10.72
C LEU A 233 11.90 26.42 10.62
N VAL A 234 11.97 25.58 11.66
CA VAL A 234 11.28 24.28 11.67
C VAL A 234 9.76 24.44 11.76
N PHE A 235 9.22 25.33 12.59
CA PHE A 235 7.78 25.55 12.69
C PHE A 235 7.19 26.14 11.42
N VAL A 236 7.91 27.05 10.77
CA VAL A 236 7.55 27.52 9.43
C VAL A 236 7.48 26.36 8.44
N ALA A 237 8.48 25.48 8.42
CA ALA A 237 8.50 24.33 7.51
C ALA A 237 7.38 23.31 7.79
N LEU A 238 6.92 23.21 9.04
CA LEU A 238 5.84 22.31 9.45
C LEU A 238 4.44 22.89 9.19
N THR A 239 4.32 24.20 9.02
CA THR A 239 3.02 24.88 8.90
C THR A 239 2.53 24.78 7.46
N PRO A 240 1.40 24.09 7.16
CA PRO A 240 0.88 24.02 5.80
C PRO A 240 0.24 25.35 5.40
N PHE A 241 0.66 25.90 4.26
CA PHE A 241 0.08 27.13 3.71
C PHE A 241 -1.19 26.89 2.89
N LYS A 242 -1.54 25.63 2.58
CA LYS A 242 -2.76 25.25 1.84
C LYS A 242 -2.86 25.94 0.45
N LEU A 243 -1.71 26.20 -0.18
CA LEU A 243 -1.62 26.74 -1.53
C LEU A 243 -1.73 25.60 -2.57
N PRO A 244 -2.18 25.87 -3.80
CA PRO A 244 -2.13 24.88 -4.87
C PRO A 244 -0.68 24.46 -5.20
N VAL A 245 -0.48 23.16 -5.38
CA VAL A 245 0.82 22.61 -5.83
C VAL A 245 1.06 23.02 -7.31
N PRO A 246 2.28 23.42 -7.73
CA PRO A 246 3.58 23.38 -7.02
C PRO A 246 3.93 24.64 -6.21
N TRP A 247 3.10 25.68 -6.23
CA TRP A 247 3.40 26.96 -5.58
C TRP A 247 3.60 26.82 -4.08
N GLU A 248 2.88 25.88 -3.43
CA GLU A 248 3.08 25.57 -2.02
C GLU A 248 4.55 25.31 -1.69
N TYR A 249 5.20 24.39 -2.39
CA TYR A 249 6.60 24.04 -2.13
C TYR A 249 7.56 25.17 -2.47
N GLY A 250 7.33 25.87 -3.59
CA GLY A 250 8.14 27.01 -3.99
C GLY A 250 8.12 28.14 -2.95
N VAL A 251 6.93 28.49 -2.47
CA VAL A 251 6.74 29.53 -1.45
C VAL A 251 7.36 29.11 -0.11
N HIS A 252 7.18 27.85 0.32
CA HIS A 252 7.83 27.35 1.54
C HIS A 252 9.36 27.51 1.47
N LEU A 253 10.00 27.07 0.37
CA LEU A 253 11.44 27.14 0.22
C LEU A 253 11.95 28.60 0.19
N LEU A 254 11.26 29.49 -0.53
CA LEU A 254 11.60 30.91 -0.57
C LEU A 254 11.48 31.55 0.82
N LEU A 255 10.41 31.25 1.55
CA LEU A 255 10.17 31.81 2.87
C LEU A 255 11.18 31.29 3.89
N ILE A 256 11.49 29.99 3.89
CA ILE A 256 12.53 29.39 4.74
C ILE A 256 13.91 30.00 4.43
N GLY A 257 14.26 30.14 3.15
CA GLY A 257 15.53 30.74 2.73
C GLY A 257 15.64 32.22 3.12
N GLY A 258 14.58 33.00 2.87
CA GLY A 258 14.50 34.41 3.27
C GLY A 258 14.58 34.59 4.79
N LEU A 259 13.86 33.76 5.54
CA LEU A 259 13.88 33.75 6.99
C LEU A 259 15.27 33.39 7.53
N TYR A 260 15.96 32.41 6.95
CA TYR A 260 17.33 32.07 7.32
C TYR A 260 18.29 33.25 7.14
N ILE A 261 18.26 33.91 5.97
CA ILE A 261 19.10 35.09 5.70
C ILE A 261 18.78 36.21 6.70
N PHE A 262 17.49 36.44 6.97
CA PHE A 262 17.05 37.44 7.94
C PHE A 262 17.56 37.12 9.36
N LEU A 263 17.38 35.90 9.84
CA LEU A 263 17.84 35.47 11.19
C LEU A 263 19.36 35.57 11.34
N CYS A 264 20.12 35.28 10.28
CA CYS A 264 21.58 35.44 10.29
C CYS A 264 22.05 36.90 10.38
N ARG A 265 21.27 37.86 9.84
CA ARG A 265 21.67 39.28 9.76
C ARG A 265 21.06 40.14 10.84
N ALA A 266 19.85 39.82 11.28
CA ALA A 266 19.10 40.64 12.22
C ALA A 266 19.64 40.47 13.65
N ASN A 267 19.79 41.57 14.39
CA ASN A 267 20.13 41.51 15.81
C ASN A 267 18.86 41.54 16.67
N ILE A 268 18.15 40.42 16.72
CA ILE A 268 16.85 40.32 17.41
C ILE A 268 17.06 39.95 18.88
N PRO A 269 16.48 40.70 19.85
CA PRO A 269 16.50 40.32 21.25
C PRO A 269 15.91 38.93 21.49
N LEU A 270 16.52 38.14 22.39
CA LEU A 270 16.10 36.78 22.70
C LEU A 270 14.61 36.67 23.02
N GLN A 271 14.08 37.60 23.82
CA GLN A 271 12.66 37.61 24.19
C GLN A 271 11.72 37.69 22.97
N LYS A 272 12.08 38.48 21.94
CA LYS A 272 11.28 38.55 20.70
C LYS A 272 11.35 37.25 19.91
N LEU A 273 12.50 36.57 19.88
CA LEU A 273 12.62 35.25 19.26
C LEU A 273 11.79 34.19 19.99
N ILE A 274 11.76 34.23 21.33
CA ILE A 274 10.91 33.35 22.14
C ILE A 274 9.45 33.54 21.78
N TRP A 275 8.96 34.78 21.78
CA TRP A 275 7.57 35.08 21.41
C TRP A 275 7.26 34.69 19.97
N SER A 276 8.19 34.91 19.04
CA SER A 276 8.03 34.52 17.64
C SER A 276 7.94 33.00 17.47
N ALA A 277 8.84 32.25 18.12
CA ALA A 277 8.82 30.80 18.11
C ALA A 277 7.54 30.24 18.76
N GLY A 278 7.09 30.83 19.88
CA GLY A 278 5.84 30.46 20.55
C GLY A 278 4.60 30.75 19.70
N GLY A 279 4.54 31.91 19.05
CA GLY A 279 3.46 32.26 18.13
C GLY A 279 3.40 31.33 16.92
N LEU A 280 4.55 31.03 16.30
CA LEU A 280 4.65 30.07 15.20
C LEU A 280 4.32 28.65 15.62
N PHE A 281 4.66 28.24 16.84
CA PHE A 281 4.25 26.95 17.39
C PHE A 281 2.73 26.84 17.47
N VAL A 282 2.05 27.85 18.00
CA VAL A 282 0.57 27.87 18.06
C VAL A 282 -0.02 27.89 16.64
N LEU A 283 0.54 28.69 15.74
CA LEU A 283 0.11 28.74 14.34
C LEU A 283 0.24 27.37 13.65
N PHE A 284 1.37 26.68 13.85
CA PHE A 284 1.59 25.32 13.37
C PHE A 284 0.54 24.35 13.92
N LEU A 285 0.25 24.38 15.23
CA LEU A 285 -0.73 23.50 15.83
C LEU A 285 -2.14 23.69 15.25
N VAL A 286 -2.54 24.95 15.01
CA VAL A 286 -3.85 25.33 14.50
C VAL A 286 -3.96 25.09 12.99
N LEU A 287 -3.07 25.68 12.18
CA LEU A 287 -3.14 25.54 10.72
C LEU A 287 -2.77 24.14 10.24
N GLY A 288 -1.92 23.44 10.98
CA GLY A 288 -1.54 22.05 10.72
C GLY A 288 -2.59 21.03 11.13
N ASP A 289 -3.66 21.44 11.82
CA ASP A 289 -4.70 20.56 12.35
C ASP A 289 -4.08 19.34 13.07
N VAL A 290 -3.01 19.56 13.85
CA VAL A 290 -2.07 18.50 14.28
C VAL A 290 -2.77 17.41 15.10
N PHE A 291 -3.55 17.81 16.10
CA PHE A 291 -4.27 16.86 16.96
C PHE A 291 -5.39 16.13 16.19
N PRO A 292 -6.31 16.82 15.46
CA PRO A 292 -7.28 16.15 14.60
C PRO A 292 -6.65 15.18 13.61
N LEU A 293 -5.56 15.56 12.95
CA LEU A 293 -4.88 14.73 11.96
C LEU A 293 -4.33 13.43 12.58
N ILE A 294 -3.60 13.55 13.70
CA ILE A 294 -3.03 12.39 14.40
C ILE A 294 -4.17 11.50 14.92
N TRP A 295 -5.17 12.09 15.56
CA TRP A 295 -6.30 11.36 16.13
C TRP A 295 -7.10 10.62 15.05
N HIS A 296 -7.43 11.31 13.95
CA HIS A 296 -8.15 10.71 12.82
C HIS A 296 -7.36 9.55 12.20
N LYS A 297 -6.04 9.71 12.04
CA LYS A 297 -5.19 8.59 11.58
C LYS A 297 -5.24 7.43 12.55
N VAL A 298 -5.05 7.63 13.85
CA VAL A 298 -5.13 6.55 14.83
C VAL A 298 -6.51 5.87 14.83
N GLN A 299 -7.60 6.64 14.82
CA GLN A 299 -8.96 6.10 14.78
C GLN A 299 -9.22 5.23 13.55
N THR A 300 -8.74 5.64 12.38
CA THR A 300 -8.91 4.89 11.13
C THR A 300 -8.38 3.45 11.25
N TYR A 301 -7.30 3.23 12.00
CA TYR A 301 -6.69 1.90 12.18
C TYR A 301 -7.16 1.12 13.41
N VAL A 302 -7.95 1.74 14.29
CA VAL A 302 -8.45 1.09 15.53
C VAL A 302 -9.95 0.77 15.43
N VAL A 303 -10.71 1.51 14.61
CA VAL A 303 -12.15 1.30 14.45
C VAL A 303 -12.43 0.06 13.59
N THR A 304 -13.21 -0.87 14.14
CA THR A 304 -13.75 -2.04 13.47
C THR A 304 -15.28 -1.97 13.42
N GLY A 305 -15.93 -2.55 12.40
CA GLY A 305 -17.40 -2.58 12.28
C GLY A 305 -17.96 -1.94 11.00
N THR A 306 -19.01 -1.13 11.14
CA THR A 306 -19.61 -0.38 10.02
C THR A 306 -19.31 1.09 10.17
N ASN A 307 -19.05 1.77 9.06
CA ASN A 307 -18.95 3.21 9.00
C ASN A 307 -20.35 3.79 8.78
N THR A 308 -20.70 4.79 9.58
CA THR A 308 -21.99 5.48 9.48
C THR A 308 -21.83 6.71 8.61
N GLU A 309 -22.60 6.80 7.53
CA GLU A 309 -22.71 8.01 6.71
C GLU A 309 -24.17 8.48 6.70
N GLY A 310 -24.45 9.53 7.45
CA GLY A 310 -25.83 9.97 7.72
C GLY A 310 -26.62 8.91 8.50
N LYS A 311 -27.71 8.41 7.90
CA LYS A 311 -28.56 7.34 8.47
C LYS A 311 -28.23 5.95 7.92
N LEU A 312 -27.19 5.83 7.08
CA LEU A 312 -26.81 4.59 6.44
C LEU A 312 -25.54 4.01 7.06
N HIS A 313 -25.46 2.69 7.04
CA HIS A 313 -24.34 1.90 7.54
C HIS A 313 -23.67 1.16 6.39
N PHE A 314 -22.37 1.35 6.23
CA PHE A 314 -21.55 0.68 5.22
C PHE A 314 -20.47 -0.17 5.88
N PHE A 315 -20.07 -1.25 5.22
CA PHE A 315 -19.03 -2.13 5.75
C PHE A 315 -17.67 -1.43 5.74
N ALA A 316 -16.97 -1.38 6.88
CA ALA A 316 -15.69 -0.67 6.95
C ALA A 316 -14.55 -1.50 6.32
N VAL A 317 -13.93 -0.93 5.29
CA VAL A 317 -12.93 -1.58 4.43
C VAL A 317 -11.67 -1.98 5.18
N ASN A 318 -11.28 -1.21 6.21
CA ASN A 318 -10.06 -1.42 6.99
C ASN A 318 -10.00 -2.83 7.60
N GLN A 319 -11.13 -3.49 7.80
CA GLN A 319 -11.20 -4.88 8.30
C GLN A 319 -10.85 -5.93 7.23
N THR A 320 -10.92 -5.56 5.96
CA THR A 320 -10.66 -6.45 4.81
C THR A 320 -9.28 -6.23 4.21
N VAL A 321 -8.65 -5.08 4.49
CA VAL A 321 -7.30 -4.77 4.05
C VAL A 321 -6.32 -5.62 4.87
N ARG A 322 -5.63 -6.54 4.18
CA ARG A 322 -4.63 -7.45 4.78
C ARG A 322 -3.55 -6.72 5.58
N GLU A 323 -3.32 -5.43 5.29
CA GLU A 323 -2.29 -4.61 5.92
C GLU A 323 -2.70 -3.92 7.24
N ALA A 324 -4.00 -3.86 7.57
CA ALA A 324 -4.55 -2.99 8.62
C ALA A 324 -5.00 -3.74 9.89
N GLY A 325 -4.58 -5.00 10.08
CA GLY A 325 -4.98 -5.83 11.23
C GLY A 325 -3.87 -6.06 12.27
N ARG A 326 -4.26 -6.43 13.49
CA ARG A 326 -3.33 -6.88 14.55
C ARG A 326 -2.49 -8.05 14.03
N ILE A 327 -1.18 -7.99 14.25
CA ILE A 327 -0.24 -9.03 13.81
C ILE A 327 0.29 -9.86 14.97
N PRO A 328 0.57 -11.17 14.75
CA PRO A 328 1.34 -11.99 15.68
C PRO A 328 2.68 -11.33 16.03
N PHE A 329 3.14 -11.52 17.27
CA PHE A 329 4.36 -10.88 17.76
C PHE A 329 5.60 -11.34 16.98
N GLU A 330 5.61 -12.58 16.52
CA GLU A 330 6.68 -13.17 15.71
C GLU A 330 6.82 -12.40 14.40
N ILE A 331 5.70 -12.22 13.68
CA ILE A 331 5.67 -11.44 12.43
C ILE A 331 6.08 -10.00 12.69
N PHE A 332 5.63 -9.42 13.81
CA PHE A 332 6.00 -8.06 14.20
C PHE A 332 7.52 -7.90 14.39
N ALA A 333 8.13 -8.79 15.16
CA ALA A 333 9.57 -8.77 15.44
C ALA A 333 10.41 -9.04 14.17
N ASP A 334 10.02 -10.05 13.37
CA ASP A 334 10.69 -10.39 12.12
C ASP A 334 10.63 -9.23 11.12
N ARG A 335 9.49 -8.52 11.06
CA ARG A 335 9.33 -7.36 10.17
C ARG A 335 10.25 -6.19 10.50
N ILE A 336 10.57 -5.97 11.78
CA ILE A 336 11.39 -4.83 12.24
C ILE A 336 12.88 -5.17 12.25
N SER A 337 13.26 -6.39 12.64
CA SER A 337 14.66 -6.76 12.87
C SER A 337 15.11 -8.06 12.21
N GLY A 338 14.22 -8.77 11.50
CA GLY A 338 14.52 -10.02 10.77
C GLY A 338 14.45 -11.29 11.62
N SER A 339 14.42 -11.18 12.94
CA SER A 339 14.16 -12.30 13.86
C SER A 339 13.76 -11.81 15.26
N ILE A 340 13.11 -12.66 16.04
CA ILE A 340 12.81 -12.38 17.46
C ILE A 340 14.07 -12.03 18.29
N PRO A 341 15.19 -12.80 18.22
CA PRO A 341 16.41 -12.41 18.94
C PRO A 341 16.98 -11.07 18.49
N ALA A 342 17.00 -10.81 17.17
CA ALA A 342 17.47 -9.55 16.61
C ALA A 342 16.63 -8.35 17.10
N PHE A 343 15.32 -8.55 17.29
CA PHE A 343 14.43 -7.53 17.83
C PHE A 343 14.78 -7.16 19.27
N PHE A 344 15.00 -8.13 20.16
CA PHE A 344 15.41 -7.84 21.54
C PHE A 344 16.79 -7.19 21.61
N LEU A 345 17.74 -7.61 20.77
CA LEU A 345 19.05 -6.96 20.65
C LEU A 345 18.92 -5.50 20.20
N ALA A 346 18.04 -5.21 19.24
CA ALA A 346 17.72 -3.85 18.82
C ALA A 346 17.10 -3.03 19.96
N LEU A 347 16.18 -3.60 20.74
CA LEU A 347 15.55 -2.91 21.87
C LEU A 347 16.57 -2.52 22.95
N ILE A 348 17.42 -3.47 23.36
CA ILE A 348 18.49 -3.22 24.33
C ILE A 348 19.48 -2.18 23.79
N GLY A 349 19.88 -2.32 22.53
CA GLY A 349 20.74 -1.36 21.85
C GLY A 349 20.14 0.05 21.77
N TYR A 350 18.80 0.14 21.64
CA TYR A 350 18.12 1.42 21.56
C TYR A 350 18.10 2.14 22.91
N LEU A 351 17.81 1.40 23.99
CA LEU A 351 17.93 1.93 25.36
C LEU A 351 19.37 2.41 25.66
N LEU A 352 20.37 1.65 25.21
CA LEU A 352 21.77 2.02 25.33
C LEU A 352 22.11 3.29 24.52
N LEU A 353 21.58 3.43 23.31
CA LEU A 353 21.72 4.65 22.49
C LEU A 353 21.08 5.86 23.15
N LEU A 354 19.87 5.74 23.70
CA LEU A 354 19.21 6.82 24.42
C LEU A 354 20.01 7.28 25.64
N TRP A 355 20.61 6.33 26.36
CA TRP A 355 21.46 6.63 27.51
C TRP A 355 22.79 7.29 27.10
N LYS A 356 23.44 6.77 26.06
CA LYS A 356 24.77 7.24 25.63
C LYS A 356 24.72 8.53 24.79
N TYR A 357 23.74 8.65 23.92
CA TYR A 357 23.57 9.72 22.95
C TYR A 357 22.17 10.34 23.08
N ARG A 358 22.07 11.37 23.92
CA ARG A 358 20.81 12.12 24.13
C ARG A 358 20.09 12.54 22.83
N PRO A 359 20.76 12.92 21.72
CA PRO A 359 20.07 13.27 20.48
C PRO A 359 19.23 12.12 19.88
N PHE A 360 19.45 10.85 20.27
CA PHE A 360 18.62 9.73 19.80
C PHE A 360 17.16 9.80 20.27
N VAL A 361 16.84 10.62 21.27
CA VAL A 361 15.45 10.93 21.67
C VAL A 361 14.64 11.43 20.46
N LEU A 362 15.27 12.12 19.51
CA LEU A 362 14.62 12.60 18.28
C LEU A 362 14.09 11.47 17.38
N SER A 363 14.56 10.23 17.55
CA SER A 363 14.11 9.07 16.77
C SER A 363 12.91 8.35 17.39
N LEU A 364 12.45 8.76 18.58
CA LEU A 364 11.28 8.19 19.25
C LEU A 364 9.99 8.16 18.41
N PRO A 365 9.66 9.15 17.56
CA PRO A 365 8.44 9.08 16.75
C PRO A 365 8.47 7.92 15.76
N LEU A 366 9.64 7.64 15.16
CA LEU A 366 9.83 6.55 14.21
C LEU A 366 9.73 5.18 14.90
N MET A 367 10.35 5.05 16.08
CA MET A 367 10.21 3.84 16.90
C MET A 367 8.77 3.67 17.42
N GLY A 368 8.13 4.75 17.86
CA GLY A 368 6.78 4.75 18.40
C GLY A 368 5.74 4.32 17.37
N ILE A 369 5.77 4.87 16.16
CA ILE A 369 4.87 4.43 15.09
C ILE A 369 5.19 3.00 14.63
N GLY A 370 6.47 2.62 14.63
CA GLY A 370 6.88 1.24 14.36
C GLY A 370 6.32 0.25 15.37
N PHE A 371 6.33 0.56 16.67
CA PHE A 371 5.71 -0.27 17.72
C PHE A 371 4.18 -0.26 17.65
N PHE A 372 3.57 0.86 17.27
CA PHE A 372 2.13 0.94 17.04
C PHE A 372 1.65 -0.09 16.01
N ALA A 373 2.53 -0.52 15.08
CA ALA A 373 2.24 -1.58 14.11
C ALA A 373 1.74 -2.90 14.73
N TRP A 374 2.10 -3.19 15.98
CA TRP A 374 1.61 -4.39 16.66
C TRP A 374 0.08 -4.41 16.77
N TRP A 375 -0.54 -3.24 16.89
CA TRP A 375 -2.00 -3.07 16.93
C TRP A 375 -2.57 -2.49 15.62
N GLY A 376 -1.91 -1.47 15.06
CA GLY A 376 -2.40 -0.70 13.92
C GLY A 376 -2.10 -1.29 12.54
N GLY A 377 -1.39 -2.41 12.46
CA GLY A 377 -1.14 -3.11 11.20
C GLY A 377 0.30 -3.09 10.71
N LEU A 378 0.60 -4.06 9.85
CA LEU A 378 1.95 -4.36 9.36
C LEU A 378 2.61 -3.22 8.58
N ARG A 379 1.81 -2.27 8.05
CA ARG A 379 2.30 -1.11 7.27
C ARG A 379 3.24 -0.22 8.07
N PHE A 380 3.04 -0.09 9.39
CA PHE A 380 3.83 0.83 10.20
C PHE A 380 5.20 0.30 10.63
N THR A 381 5.46 -1.00 10.53
CA THR A 381 6.76 -1.61 10.92
C THR A 381 7.96 -0.98 10.21
N VAL A 382 7.75 -0.48 8.98
CA VAL A 382 8.79 0.09 8.12
C VAL A 382 9.56 1.26 8.74
N TYR A 383 8.90 2.09 9.57
CA TYR A 383 9.52 3.30 10.13
C TYR A 383 10.54 3.00 11.23
N ALA A 384 10.38 1.89 11.96
CA ALA A 384 11.32 1.50 13.02
C ALA A 384 12.58 0.81 12.47
N VAL A 385 12.53 0.23 11.26
CA VAL A 385 13.62 -0.60 10.71
C VAL A 385 14.99 0.10 10.76
N PRO A 386 15.17 1.33 10.23
CA PRO A 386 16.51 1.92 10.20
C PRO A 386 17.05 2.25 11.59
N VAL A 387 16.17 2.66 12.52
CA VAL A 387 16.54 2.98 13.90
C VAL A 387 16.85 1.71 14.69
N ALA A 388 16.08 0.64 14.50
CA ALA A 388 16.34 -0.68 15.09
C ALA A 388 17.68 -1.27 14.60
N ALA A 389 18.00 -1.10 13.32
CA ALA A 389 19.30 -1.51 12.77
C ALA A 389 20.47 -0.73 13.38
N LEU A 390 20.36 0.61 13.49
CA LEU A 390 21.34 1.43 14.20
C LEU A 390 21.53 0.95 15.65
N ALA A 391 20.44 0.67 16.34
CA ALA A 391 20.43 0.22 17.72
C ALA A 391 21.10 -1.15 17.91
N ALA A 392 20.72 -2.16 17.13
CA ALA A 392 21.29 -3.50 17.24
C ALA A 392 22.79 -3.52 16.97
N VAL A 393 23.24 -2.84 15.90
CA VAL A 393 24.67 -2.79 15.58
C VAL A 393 25.44 -1.97 16.61
N TYR A 394 24.85 -0.91 17.17
CA TYR A 394 25.50 -0.15 18.22
C TYR A 394 25.76 -0.98 19.47
N LEU A 395 24.83 -1.86 19.85
CA LEU A 395 25.02 -2.79 20.95
C LEU A 395 26.26 -3.67 20.72
N PHE A 396 26.43 -4.21 19.51
CA PHE A 396 27.62 -5.00 19.19
C PHE A 396 28.90 -4.19 19.26
N VAL A 397 28.89 -2.97 18.71
CA VAL A 397 30.03 -2.06 18.78
C VAL A 397 30.39 -1.75 20.22
N TRP A 398 29.41 -1.47 21.07
CA TRP A 398 29.63 -1.21 22.48
C TRP A 398 30.21 -2.42 23.23
N ILE A 399 29.72 -3.64 22.96
CA ILE A 399 30.28 -4.88 23.50
C ILE A 399 31.73 -5.06 23.04
N GLY A 400 31.99 -4.89 21.74
CA GLY A 400 33.32 -4.96 21.16
C GLY A 400 34.29 -3.94 21.77
N GLU A 401 33.83 -2.73 22.09
CA GLU A 401 34.62 -1.70 22.77
C GLU A 401 35.06 -2.08 24.20
N GLN A 402 34.39 -3.05 24.84
CA GLN A 402 34.80 -3.58 26.15
C GLN A 402 35.93 -4.63 26.04
N LEU A 403 36.18 -5.16 24.85
CA LEU A 403 37.21 -6.17 24.63
C LEU A 403 38.60 -5.51 24.52
N LYS A 404 39.60 -6.14 25.16
CA LYS A 404 40.99 -5.66 25.12
C LYS A 404 41.67 -5.93 23.78
N ASP A 405 41.34 -7.04 23.13
CA ASP A 405 41.90 -7.43 21.84
C ASP A 405 41.27 -6.63 20.70
N ARG A 406 42.10 -5.96 19.88
CA ARG A 406 41.69 -5.14 18.75
C ARG A 406 40.94 -5.92 17.66
N ARG A 407 41.41 -7.14 17.35
CA ARG A 407 40.80 -7.99 16.32
C ARG A 407 39.41 -8.42 16.75
N LEU A 408 39.25 -8.81 18.02
CA LEU A 408 37.94 -9.15 18.57
C LEU A 408 37.02 -7.93 18.67
N ALA A 409 37.55 -6.78 19.11
CA ALA A 409 36.79 -5.53 19.24
C ALA A 409 36.22 -5.03 17.90
N LEU A 410 36.91 -5.26 16.78
CA LEU A 410 36.45 -4.90 15.43
C LEU A 410 35.69 -6.05 14.74
N GLY A 411 36.09 -7.30 14.97
CA GLY A 411 35.51 -8.48 14.34
C GLY A 411 34.13 -8.83 14.88
N LEU A 412 33.88 -8.67 16.18
CA LEU A 412 32.60 -9.02 16.80
C LEU A 412 31.41 -8.27 16.18
N PRO A 413 31.45 -6.93 16.00
CA PRO A 413 30.33 -6.22 15.37
C PRO A 413 30.09 -6.64 13.92
N VAL A 414 31.15 -6.95 13.17
CA VAL A 414 31.04 -7.42 11.79
C VAL A 414 30.38 -8.79 11.75
N ILE A 415 30.87 -9.76 12.53
CA ILE A 415 30.34 -11.13 12.57
C ILE A 415 28.89 -11.13 13.06
N ALA A 416 28.58 -10.37 14.11
CA ALA A 416 27.22 -10.27 14.64
C ALA A 416 26.25 -9.62 13.62
N THR A 417 26.71 -8.60 12.88
CA THR A 417 25.92 -7.99 11.80
C THR A 417 25.68 -9.00 10.67
N LEU A 418 26.70 -9.76 10.26
CA LEU A 418 26.55 -10.81 9.24
C LEU A 418 25.56 -11.90 9.68
N ALA A 419 25.59 -12.30 10.95
CA ALA A 419 24.62 -13.24 11.51
C ALA A 419 23.18 -12.69 11.46
N MET A 420 22.98 -11.39 11.73
CA MET A 420 21.68 -10.73 11.60
C MET A 420 21.24 -10.51 10.15
N LEU A 421 22.17 -10.44 9.18
CA LEU A 421 21.83 -10.34 7.76
C LEU A 421 21.24 -11.66 7.23
N TYR A 422 21.68 -12.81 7.75
CA TYR A 422 21.25 -14.13 7.30
C TYR A 422 19.72 -14.35 7.23
N PRO A 423 18.93 -14.12 8.31
CA PRO A 423 17.48 -14.32 8.23
C PRO A 423 16.79 -13.32 7.28
N ASN A 424 17.35 -12.12 7.12
CA ASN A 424 16.83 -11.12 6.18
C ASN A 424 17.06 -11.54 4.72
N ILE A 425 18.26 -12.02 4.38
CA ILE A 425 18.55 -12.54 3.04
C ILE A 425 17.74 -13.81 2.74
N THR A 426 17.58 -14.70 3.72
CA THR A 426 16.77 -15.92 3.59
C THR A 426 15.32 -15.56 3.26
N HIS A 427 14.76 -14.56 3.94
CA HIS A 427 13.43 -14.05 3.63
C HIS A 427 13.36 -13.48 2.23
N ILE A 428 14.33 -12.68 1.79
CA ILE A 428 14.35 -12.11 0.43
C ILE A 428 14.33 -13.20 -0.64
N ILE A 429 15.10 -14.28 -0.45
CA ILE A 429 15.10 -15.43 -1.36
C ILE A 429 13.73 -16.15 -1.36
N GLY A 430 13.07 -16.21 -0.21
CA GLY A 430 11.73 -16.79 -0.05
C GLY A 430 10.58 -15.89 -0.50
N TYR A 431 10.77 -14.57 -0.53
CA TYR A 431 9.74 -13.56 -0.79
C TYR A 431 9.45 -13.39 -2.28
N LYS A 432 8.89 -14.45 -2.87
CA LYS A 432 8.56 -14.59 -4.29
C LYS A 432 7.18 -14.03 -4.59
N VAL A 433 7.06 -12.71 -4.64
CA VAL A 433 5.80 -12.02 -4.95
C VAL A 433 5.59 -11.96 -6.46
N PRO A 434 4.47 -12.46 -7.02
CA PRO A 434 4.17 -12.37 -8.44
C PRO A 434 3.84 -10.91 -8.85
N THR A 435 3.83 -10.64 -10.15
CA THR A 435 3.31 -9.37 -10.68
C THR A 435 1.82 -9.22 -10.38
N VAL A 436 1.31 -7.98 -10.38
CA VAL A 436 -0.11 -7.72 -10.10
C VAL A 436 -0.97 -8.52 -11.05
N PHE A 437 -0.81 -8.35 -12.36
CA PHE A 437 -1.47 -9.14 -13.39
C PHE A 437 -0.49 -10.05 -14.11
N ASN A 438 -1.03 -11.13 -14.69
CA ASN A 438 -0.29 -11.92 -15.66
C ASN A 438 -0.49 -11.34 -17.08
N ARG A 439 0.34 -11.82 -18.01
CA ARG A 439 0.36 -11.37 -19.40
C ARG A 439 -0.99 -11.54 -20.11
N ASP A 440 -1.74 -12.60 -19.81
CA ASP A 440 -3.03 -12.87 -20.46
C ASP A 440 -4.11 -11.89 -19.99
N GLU A 441 -4.13 -11.56 -18.70
CA GLU A 441 -5.04 -10.56 -18.13
C GLU A 441 -4.78 -9.17 -18.72
N VAL A 442 -3.50 -8.79 -18.84
CA VAL A 442 -3.11 -7.52 -19.49
C VAL A 442 -3.49 -7.52 -20.96
N LYS A 443 -3.28 -8.63 -21.67
CA LYS A 443 -3.68 -8.78 -23.08
C LYS A 443 -5.18 -8.58 -23.25
N ASP A 444 -6.00 -9.01 -22.30
CA ASP A 444 -7.45 -8.84 -22.36
C ASP A 444 -7.89 -7.41 -22.06
N LEU A 445 -7.21 -6.70 -21.16
CA LEU A 445 -7.45 -5.27 -20.95
C LEU A 445 -7.02 -4.40 -22.14
N VAL A 446 -5.91 -4.76 -22.81
CA VAL A 446 -5.50 -4.09 -24.05
C VAL A 446 -6.45 -4.39 -25.22
N LYS A 447 -7.13 -5.55 -25.23
CA LYS A 447 -8.25 -5.78 -26.16
C LYS A 447 -9.47 -4.91 -25.81
N LEU A 448 -9.74 -4.70 -24.52
CA LEU A 448 -10.80 -3.80 -24.09
C LEU A 448 -10.52 -2.37 -24.54
N ASP A 449 -9.28 -1.88 -24.35
CA ASP A 449 -8.82 -0.55 -24.77
C ASP A 449 -9.22 -0.23 -26.22
N ARG A 450 -8.99 -1.18 -27.13
CA ARG A 450 -9.31 -1.05 -28.57
C ARG A 450 -10.81 -0.93 -28.88
N ASN A 451 -11.67 -1.35 -27.95
CA ASN A 451 -13.13 -1.36 -28.10
C ASN A 451 -13.84 -0.35 -27.18
N ALA A 452 -13.09 0.35 -26.34
CA ALA A 452 -13.60 1.32 -25.38
C ALA A 452 -13.02 2.70 -25.68
N SER A 453 -13.54 3.70 -24.98
CA SER A 453 -13.03 5.06 -24.99
C SER A 453 -12.71 5.51 -23.57
N SER A 454 -11.85 6.53 -23.44
CA SER A 454 -11.40 7.00 -22.12
C SER A 454 -12.50 7.54 -21.21
N ARG A 455 -13.70 7.82 -21.76
CA ARG A 455 -14.89 8.23 -21.01
C ARG A 455 -15.71 7.05 -20.48
N ASP A 456 -15.48 5.84 -20.97
CA ASP A 456 -16.27 4.66 -20.63
C ASP A 456 -15.86 4.10 -19.27
N TYR A 457 -16.75 3.33 -18.64
CA TYR A 457 -16.53 2.79 -17.30
C TYR A 457 -16.41 1.27 -17.32
N THR A 458 -15.43 0.75 -16.60
CA THR A 458 -15.29 -0.67 -16.32
C THR A 458 -15.59 -0.93 -14.85
N ILE A 459 -16.72 -1.59 -14.59
CA ILE A 459 -17.13 -2.04 -13.26
C ILE A 459 -16.37 -3.31 -12.93
N SER A 460 -15.64 -3.25 -11.82
CA SER A 460 -14.83 -4.33 -11.28
C SER A 460 -14.62 -4.10 -9.79
N TRP A 461 -14.13 -5.10 -9.09
CA TRP A 461 -13.70 -4.93 -7.70
C TRP A 461 -12.52 -3.96 -7.58
N TRP A 462 -12.42 -3.24 -6.46
CA TRP A 462 -11.50 -2.11 -6.30
C TRP A 462 -10.02 -2.50 -6.42
N ASP A 463 -9.64 -3.74 -6.08
CA ASP A 463 -8.29 -4.30 -6.29
C ASP A 463 -7.81 -4.12 -7.74
N TYR A 464 -8.72 -4.09 -8.70
CA TYR A 464 -8.41 -4.06 -10.13
C TYR A 464 -8.52 -2.66 -10.74
N GLY A 465 -8.96 -1.65 -9.97
CA GLY A 465 -9.26 -0.32 -10.50
C GLY A 465 -8.07 0.32 -11.21
N TYR A 466 -6.93 0.45 -10.52
CA TYR A 466 -5.75 1.09 -11.10
C TYR A 466 -5.13 0.33 -12.29
N PRO A 467 -4.97 -1.01 -12.25
CA PRO A 467 -4.56 -1.75 -13.43
C PRO A 467 -5.50 -1.57 -14.65
N ILE A 468 -6.82 -1.49 -14.41
CA ILE A 468 -7.81 -1.24 -15.46
C ILE A 468 -7.56 0.12 -16.12
N TRP A 469 -7.31 1.17 -15.32
CA TRP A 469 -6.96 2.49 -15.87
C TRP A 469 -5.72 2.34 -16.77
N PHE A 470 -4.62 1.83 -16.21
CA PHE A 470 -3.33 1.80 -16.89
C PHE A 470 -3.33 1.01 -18.21
N TYR A 471 -4.05 -0.12 -18.28
CA TYR A 471 -4.03 -1.02 -19.44
C TYR A 471 -5.21 -0.87 -20.40
N SER A 472 -6.29 -0.18 -20.01
CA SER A 472 -7.49 -0.04 -20.85
C SER A 472 -8.02 1.39 -21.01
N ASP A 473 -7.40 2.38 -20.37
CA ASP A 473 -7.77 3.80 -20.39
C ASP A 473 -9.23 4.09 -19.96
N THR A 474 -9.95 3.08 -19.46
CA THR A 474 -11.33 3.24 -18.97
C THR A 474 -11.36 3.69 -17.51
N CYS A 475 -12.40 4.43 -17.14
CA CYS A 475 -12.67 4.82 -15.76
C CYS A 475 -13.21 3.64 -14.93
N THR A 476 -13.13 3.73 -13.61
CA THR A 476 -13.77 2.76 -12.71
C THR A 476 -14.64 3.47 -11.67
N LEU A 477 -15.64 2.76 -11.13
CA LEU A 477 -16.49 3.30 -10.07
C LEU A 477 -15.80 3.27 -8.70
N ILE A 478 -15.02 2.22 -8.47
CA ILE A 478 -14.22 2.00 -7.26
C ILE A 478 -12.78 1.65 -7.63
N ASP A 479 -11.85 1.98 -6.73
CA ASP A 479 -10.41 1.82 -6.90
C ASP A 479 -9.69 1.84 -5.54
N GLY A 480 -8.37 1.66 -5.53
CA GLY A 480 -7.55 1.63 -4.31
C GLY A 480 -7.60 2.90 -3.44
N GLY A 481 -8.18 4.00 -3.91
CA GLY A 481 -8.38 5.24 -3.14
C GLY A 481 -9.85 5.64 -3.00
N LYS A 482 -10.78 4.86 -3.56
CA LYS A 482 -12.24 5.01 -3.44
C LYS A 482 -12.85 3.62 -3.39
N HIS A 483 -12.76 3.05 -2.21
CA HIS A 483 -13.22 1.70 -1.93
C HIS A 483 -14.09 1.64 -0.69
N ASP A 484 -14.68 2.74 -0.25
CA ASP A 484 -15.50 2.76 0.98
C ASP A 484 -16.96 2.38 0.68
N GLU A 485 -17.89 3.33 0.71
CA GLU A 485 -19.34 3.10 0.63
C GLU A 485 -19.76 2.57 -0.76
N ASP A 486 -19.07 2.97 -1.83
CA ASP A 486 -19.35 2.54 -3.20
C ASP A 486 -19.03 1.06 -3.45
N ASN A 487 -18.27 0.40 -2.56
CA ASN A 487 -18.09 -1.05 -2.61
C ASN A 487 -19.43 -1.79 -2.48
N PHE A 488 -20.41 -1.22 -1.76
CA PHE A 488 -21.75 -1.80 -1.66
C PHE A 488 -22.36 -2.00 -3.04
N ILE A 489 -22.27 -1.00 -3.92
CA ILE A 489 -22.85 -1.04 -5.27
C ILE A 489 -22.21 -2.16 -6.09
N VAL A 490 -20.88 -2.18 -6.19
CA VAL A 490 -20.18 -3.16 -7.02
C VAL A 490 -20.34 -4.57 -6.46
N SER A 491 -20.26 -4.72 -5.13
CA SER A 491 -20.55 -5.98 -4.47
C SER A 491 -21.97 -6.46 -4.82
N LYS A 492 -22.98 -5.59 -4.71
CA LYS A 492 -24.36 -5.93 -5.02
C LYS A 492 -24.56 -6.34 -6.48
N ILE A 493 -23.91 -5.66 -7.43
CA ILE A 493 -23.90 -6.02 -8.85
C ILE A 493 -23.32 -7.42 -9.04
N LEU A 494 -22.18 -7.73 -8.40
CA LEU A 494 -21.49 -9.01 -8.58
C LEU A 494 -22.23 -10.19 -7.93
N GLN A 495 -22.98 -9.95 -6.85
CA GLN A 495 -23.60 -11.01 -6.06
C GLN A 495 -25.11 -11.23 -6.32
N THR A 496 -25.81 -10.28 -6.96
CA THR A 496 -27.25 -10.42 -7.21
C THR A 496 -27.55 -11.58 -8.17
N ASP A 497 -28.69 -12.24 -7.97
CA ASP A 497 -29.23 -13.25 -8.88
C ASP A 497 -30.19 -12.68 -9.94
N SER A 498 -30.38 -11.35 -9.99
CA SER A 498 -31.13 -10.65 -11.03
C SER A 498 -30.18 -9.92 -11.99
N PRO A 499 -30.04 -10.42 -13.24
CA PRO A 499 -29.28 -9.72 -14.28
C PRO A 499 -29.81 -8.30 -14.54
N THR A 500 -31.13 -8.10 -14.47
CA THR A 500 -31.78 -6.80 -14.61
C THR A 500 -31.35 -5.84 -13.49
N LEU A 501 -31.34 -6.29 -12.23
CA LEU A 501 -30.85 -5.48 -11.11
C LEU A 501 -29.39 -5.07 -11.32
N ALA A 502 -28.52 -6.02 -11.70
CA ALA A 502 -27.12 -5.73 -11.98
C ALA A 502 -26.96 -4.67 -13.09
N ALA A 503 -27.66 -4.85 -14.20
CA ALA A 503 -27.64 -3.92 -15.34
C ALA A 503 -28.14 -2.51 -14.95
N ASN A 504 -29.29 -2.44 -14.28
CA ASN A 504 -29.91 -1.18 -13.89
C ASN A 504 -29.07 -0.43 -12.84
N LEU A 505 -28.56 -1.15 -11.84
CA LEU A 505 -27.71 -0.57 -10.81
C LEU A 505 -26.38 -0.10 -11.38
N ALA A 506 -25.78 -0.83 -12.31
CA ALA A 506 -24.57 -0.42 -13.03
C ALA A 506 -24.77 0.90 -13.78
N ARG A 507 -25.82 0.99 -14.62
CA ARG A 507 -26.16 2.21 -15.37
C ARG A 507 -26.47 3.37 -14.44
N LEU A 508 -27.33 3.17 -13.46
CA LEU A 508 -27.71 4.21 -12.51
C LEU A 508 -26.49 4.74 -11.74
N ALA A 509 -25.62 3.86 -11.26
CA ALA A 509 -24.46 4.26 -10.47
C ALA A 509 -23.44 5.06 -11.28
N VAL A 510 -23.07 4.58 -12.47
CA VAL A 510 -22.10 5.27 -13.34
C VAL A 510 -22.64 6.63 -13.80
N GLU A 511 -23.89 6.70 -14.27
CA GLU A 511 -24.46 7.98 -14.72
C GLU A 511 -24.63 8.95 -13.54
N SER A 512 -24.98 8.47 -12.34
CA SER A 512 -25.06 9.31 -11.14
C SER A 512 -23.70 9.84 -10.69
N TYR A 513 -22.63 9.07 -10.95
CA TYR A 513 -21.26 9.49 -10.63
C TYR A 513 -20.79 10.61 -11.55
N VAL A 514 -20.93 10.42 -12.85
CA VAL A 514 -20.37 11.36 -13.84
C VAL A 514 -21.22 12.63 -13.99
N THR A 515 -22.51 12.58 -13.62
CA THR A 515 -23.35 13.79 -13.57
C THR A 515 -23.14 14.63 -12.32
N ASP A 516 -22.40 14.15 -11.31
CA ASP A 516 -22.02 14.95 -10.15
C ASP A 516 -20.75 15.76 -10.44
N PRO A 517 -20.80 17.11 -10.45
CA PRO A 517 -19.61 17.93 -10.71
C PRO A 517 -18.47 17.64 -9.72
N GLU A 518 -18.83 17.31 -8.48
CA GLU A 518 -17.88 17.01 -7.40
C GLU A 518 -17.43 15.55 -7.38
N HIS A 519 -18.01 14.68 -8.23
CA HIS A 519 -17.69 13.26 -8.29
C HIS A 519 -17.68 12.58 -6.91
N ARG A 520 -18.69 12.88 -6.08
CA ARG A 520 -18.80 12.29 -4.74
C ARG A 520 -19.20 10.83 -4.82
N LYS A 521 -19.06 10.15 -3.68
CA LYS A 521 -19.47 8.75 -3.53
C LYS A 521 -20.95 8.58 -3.83
N VAL A 522 -21.28 7.53 -4.57
CA VAL A 522 -22.58 7.32 -5.20
C VAL A 522 -23.57 6.64 -4.27
N ALA A 523 -23.15 5.62 -3.54
CA ALA A 523 -24.01 4.81 -2.70
C ALA A 523 -24.74 5.67 -1.63
N PRO A 524 -24.06 6.55 -0.88
CA PRO A 524 -24.75 7.40 0.10
C PRO A 524 -25.82 8.29 -0.55
N ARG A 525 -25.57 8.82 -1.75
CA ARG A 525 -26.50 9.69 -2.46
C ARG A 525 -27.75 8.98 -2.98
N ILE A 526 -27.58 7.80 -3.57
CA ILE A 526 -28.69 7.04 -4.17
C ILE A 526 -29.57 6.43 -3.07
N PHE A 527 -28.94 5.86 -2.04
CA PHE A 527 -29.63 5.11 -0.99
C PHE A 527 -30.14 5.99 0.18
N SER A 528 -29.70 7.24 0.32
CA SER A 528 -30.25 8.14 1.35
C SER A 528 -31.62 8.72 0.97
N LYS A 529 -31.89 8.84 -0.33
CA LYS A 529 -33.15 9.41 -0.87
C LYS A 529 -34.30 8.41 -0.91
N ASN A 530 -34.02 7.12 -0.75
CA ASN A 530 -34.98 6.04 -0.90
C ASN A 530 -34.82 5.04 0.23
N ASP A 531 -35.83 4.22 0.46
CA ASP A 531 -35.63 2.98 1.20
C ASP A 531 -34.68 2.05 0.41
N PRO A 532 -33.53 1.62 0.97
CA PRO A 532 -32.56 0.86 0.20
C PRO A 532 -33.08 -0.46 -0.36
N SER A 533 -33.86 -1.21 0.41
CA SER A 533 -34.43 -2.48 -0.02
C SER A 533 -35.46 -2.26 -1.13
N LEU A 534 -36.36 -1.30 -0.94
CA LEU A 534 -37.38 -0.95 -1.94
C LEU A 534 -36.75 -0.46 -3.26
N LEU A 535 -35.66 0.31 -3.18
CA LEU A 535 -34.96 0.76 -4.37
C LEU A 535 -34.32 -0.42 -5.13
N LEU A 536 -33.68 -1.34 -4.42
CA LEU A 536 -33.11 -2.56 -5.04
C LEU A 536 -34.20 -3.42 -5.69
N ASP A 537 -35.36 -3.56 -5.03
CA ASP A 537 -36.51 -4.28 -5.58
C ASP A 537 -37.05 -3.60 -6.84
N ARG A 538 -37.17 -2.26 -6.84
CA ARG A 538 -37.57 -1.48 -8.02
C ARG A 538 -36.58 -1.60 -9.17
N LEU A 539 -35.28 -1.60 -8.87
CA LEU A 539 -34.22 -1.76 -9.87
C LEU A 539 -34.19 -3.16 -10.48
N ALA A 540 -34.79 -4.17 -9.83
CA ALA A 540 -34.92 -5.50 -10.42
C ALA A 540 -36.01 -5.57 -11.52
N ALA A 541 -36.83 -4.53 -11.69
CA ALA A 541 -37.85 -4.48 -12.73
C ALA A 541 -37.31 -3.95 -14.07
N ASP A 542 -37.72 -4.59 -15.18
CA ASP A 542 -37.34 -4.16 -16.52
C ASP A 542 -37.91 -2.79 -16.90
N SER A 543 -38.96 -2.31 -16.25
CA SER A 543 -39.59 -1.01 -16.49
C SER A 543 -38.97 0.15 -15.71
N TYR A 544 -37.91 -0.08 -14.92
CA TYR A 544 -37.31 0.99 -14.12
C TYR A 544 -36.74 2.11 -15.02
N PRO A 545 -37.10 3.39 -14.77
CA PRO A 545 -36.61 4.51 -15.57
C PRO A 545 -35.15 4.79 -15.27
N LEU A 546 -34.28 4.59 -16.25
CA LEU A 546 -32.84 4.84 -16.12
C LEU A 546 -32.45 6.23 -16.65
N PRO A 547 -31.34 6.81 -16.13
CA PRO A 547 -30.74 7.99 -16.73
C PRO A 547 -30.34 7.74 -18.19
N LYS A 548 -30.33 8.81 -19.00
CA LYS A 548 -29.91 8.72 -20.41
C LYS A 548 -28.47 8.22 -20.48
N LYS A 549 -28.25 7.15 -21.26
CA LYS A 549 -26.91 6.61 -21.55
C LYS A 549 -26.04 7.70 -22.18
N SER A 550 -24.90 7.99 -21.55
CA SER A 550 -23.92 8.95 -22.06
C SER A 550 -22.54 8.33 -22.36
N ARG A 551 -22.32 7.07 -21.94
CA ARG A 551 -21.09 6.30 -22.13
C ARG A 551 -21.33 4.79 -22.10
N GLU A 552 -20.38 4.01 -22.59
CA GLU A 552 -20.40 2.56 -22.45
C GLU A 552 -20.00 2.14 -21.03
N ILE A 553 -20.54 0.99 -20.60
CA ILE A 553 -20.21 0.38 -19.31
C ILE A 553 -19.81 -1.06 -19.57
N TYR A 554 -18.68 -1.48 -19.02
CA TYR A 554 -18.16 -2.83 -19.11
C TYR A 554 -18.15 -3.47 -17.72
N LEU A 555 -18.29 -4.79 -17.66
CA LEU A 555 -18.09 -5.61 -16.47
C LEU A 555 -16.83 -6.43 -16.67
N TYR A 556 -15.81 -6.22 -15.84
CA TYR A 556 -14.59 -7.00 -15.84
C TYR A 556 -14.65 -8.08 -14.77
N LEU A 557 -14.73 -9.34 -15.19
CA LEU A 557 -14.87 -10.50 -14.31
C LEU A 557 -13.63 -11.40 -14.43
N PRO A 558 -12.63 -11.23 -13.56
CA PRO A 558 -11.40 -12.01 -13.63
C PRO A 558 -11.45 -13.26 -12.76
N TYR A 559 -10.76 -14.31 -13.19
CA TYR A 559 -10.59 -15.58 -12.48
C TYR A 559 -10.11 -15.41 -11.04
N ARG A 560 -9.13 -14.53 -10.83
CA ARG A 560 -8.55 -14.24 -9.52
C ARG A 560 -9.55 -13.72 -8.49
N MET A 561 -10.67 -13.10 -8.93
CA MET A 561 -11.71 -12.63 -8.02
C MET A 561 -12.35 -13.77 -7.25
N MET A 562 -12.29 -15.00 -7.77
CA MET A 562 -12.73 -16.20 -7.04
C MET A 562 -12.06 -16.36 -5.68
N GLY A 563 -10.78 -16.00 -5.55
CA GLY A 563 -10.05 -16.11 -4.29
C GLY A 563 -10.49 -15.11 -3.21
N ILE A 564 -11.08 -13.99 -3.61
CA ILE A 564 -11.51 -12.90 -2.72
C ILE A 564 -13.04 -12.71 -2.71
N PHE A 565 -13.78 -13.47 -3.53
CA PHE A 565 -15.23 -13.34 -3.68
C PHE A 565 -16.01 -13.46 -2.36
N PRO A 566 -15.63 -14.32 -1.39
CA PRO A 566 -16.25 -14.31 -0.07
C PRO A 566 -16.20 -12.93 0.61
N THR A 567 -15.07 -12.23 0.51
CA THR A 567 -14.89 -10.88 1.04
C THR A 567 -15.67 -9.85 0.26
N VAL A 568 -15.70 -9.95 -1.08
CA VAL A 568 -16.50 -9.07 -1.95
C VAL A 568 -17.96 -9.09 -1.52
N MET A 569 -18.55 -10.27 -1.27
CA MET A 569 -19.97 -10.41 -0.90
C MET A 569 -20.33 -9.72 0.43
N LEU A 570 -19.40 -9.62 1.39
CA LEU A 570 -19.67 -8.99 2.68
C LEU A 570 -20.18 -7.54 2.54
N PHE A 571 -19.71 -6.82 1.53
CA PHE A 571 -20.09 -5.42 1.32
C PHE A 571 -21.52 -5.25 0.81
N GLY A 572 -22.05 -6.20 0.04
CA GLY A 572 -23.40 -6.14 -0.54
C GLY A 572 -24.43 -6.91 0.28
N ASP A 573 -24.01 -7.86 1.12
CA ASP A 573 -24.83 -8.62 2.06
C ASP A 573 -25.04 -7.86 3.37
N LEU A 574 -25.34 -6.56 3.27
CA LEU A 574 -25.49 -5.65 4.38
C LEU A 574 -26.83 -4.93 4.30
N ASP A 575 -27.57 -4.88 5.41
CA ASP A 575 -28.70 -3.97 5.56
C ASP A 575 -28.17 -2.56 5.83
N LEU A 576 -28.29 -1.67 4.85
CA LEU A 576 -27.80 -0.30 4.96
C LEU A 576 -28.48 0.51 6.07
N LYS A 577 -29.67 0.12 6.57
CA LYS A 577 -30.33 0.83 7.67
C LYS A 577 -29.83 0.40 9.04
N THR A 578 -29.47 -0.86 9.20
CA THR A 578 -29.14 -1.44 10.51
C THR A 578 -27.67 -1.80 10.66
N GLY A 579 -26.91 -1.85 9.56
CA GLY A 579 -25.53 -2.33 9.52
C GLY A 579 -25.40 -3.83 9.80
N LYS A 580 -26.50 -4.59 9.84
CA LYS A 580 -26.48 -6.03 10.08
C LYS A 580 -26.28 -6.80 8.78
N ALA A 581 -25.49 -7.87 8.86
CA ALA A 581 -25.33 -8.78 7.74
C ALA A 581 -26.67 -9.45 7.40
N LEU A 582 -27.06 -9.42 6.12
CA LEU A 582 -28.29 -10.03 5.62
C LEU A 582 -28.20 -11.55 5.60
N ARG A 583 -27.00 -12.08 5.29
CA ARG A 583 -26.72 -13.51 5.25
C ARG A 583 -25.25 -13.78 5.59
N LYS A 584 -24.94 -15.06 5.84
CA LYS A 584 -23.57 -15.56 5.94
C LYS A 584 -23.28 -16.41 4.69
N PRO A 585 -22.75 -15.81 3.61
CA PRO A 585 -22.55 -16.53 2.36
C PRO A 585 -21.51 -17.64 2.56
N LEU A 586 -21.75 -18.80 1.93
CA LEU A 586 -20.75 -19.86 1.85
C LEU A 586 -20.15 -19.83 0.45
N PHE A 587 -18.83 -19.74 0.38
CA PHE A 587 -18.08 -19.90 -0.86
C PHE A 587 -16.71 -20.47 -0.54
N MET A 588 -16.53 -21.75 -0.86
CA MET A 588 -15.33 -22.53 -0.53
C MET A 588 -14.73 -23.09 -1.81
N THR A 589 -13.45 -22.85 -2.01
CA THR A 589 -12.70 -23.36 -3.17
C THR A 589 -11.87 -24.56 -2.73
N THR A 590 -11.91 -25.65 -3.50
CA THR A 590 -11.14 -26.87 -3.24
C THR A 590 -10.67 -27.51 -4.55
N THR A 591 -9.70 -28.42 -4.47
CA THR A 591 -9.14 -29.11 -5.65
C THR A 591 -9.37 -30.61 -5.54
N PRO A 592 -9.69 -31.30 -6.65
CA PRO A 592 -9.74 -32.75 -6.67
C PRO A 592 -8.31 -33.31 -6.60
N ILE A 593 -8.03 -34.18 -5.64
CA ILE A 593 -6.70 -34.78 -5.41
C ILE A 593 -6.63 -36.26 -5.81
N GLY A 594 -7.76 -36.86 -6.16
CA GLY A 594 -7.87 -38.26 -6.57
C GLY A 594 -9.32 -38.74 -6.42
N GLY A 595 -9.59 -39.99 -6.76
CA GLY A 595 -10.92 -40.57 -6.67
C GLY A 595 -10.97 -41.96 -7.27
N GLU A 596 -11.90 -42.78 -6.80
CA GLU A 596 -12.22 -44.11 -7.35
C GLU A 596 -13.69 -44.13 -7.75
N GLY A 597 -13.98 -44.49 -9.00
CA GLY A 597 -15.34 -44.49 -9.55
C GLY A 597 -16.03 -43.12 -9.45
N ASP A 598 -17.21 -43.10 -8.83
CA ASP A 598 -18.05 -41.90 -8.68
C ASP A 598 -17.65 -41.01 -7.47
N MET A 599 -16.59 -41.38 -6.75
CA MET A 599 -16.14 -40.68 -5.54
C MET A 599 -14.90 -39.82 -5.82
N ILE A 600 -15.03 -38.50 -5.68
CA ILE A 600 -13.91 -37.57 -5.80
C ILE A 600 -13.43 -37.15 -4.41
N ARG A 601 -12.14 -37.37 -4.11
CA ARG A 601 -11.47 -36.85 -2.92
C ARG A 601 -10.97 -35.43 -3.16
N LEU A 602 -11.33 -34.53 -2.26
CA LEU A 602 -11.00 -33.11 -2.31
C LEU A 602 -9.85 -32.77 -1.35
N SER A 603 -9.06 -31.75 -1.70
CA SER A 603 -7.87 -31.33 -0.93
C SER A 603 -8.18 -30.87 0.49
N ASN A 604 -9.42 -30.46 0.76
CA ASN A 604 -9.90 -30.07 2.08
C ASN A 604 -10.43 -31.25 2.92
N GLY A 605 -10.23 -32.50 2.48
CA GLY A 605 -10.63 -33.71 3.19
C GLY A 605 -12.08 -34.16 2.95
N LEU A 606 -12.87 -33.39 2.18
CA LEU A 606 -14.22 -33.78 1.78
C LEU A 606 -14.19 -34.83 0.66
N LEU A 607 -15.20 -35.69 0.63
CA LEU A 607 -15.45 -36.61 -0.48
C LEU A 607 -16.74 -36.19 -1.20
N LEU A 608 -16.68 -35.99 -2.51
CA LEU A 608 -17.84 -35.70 -3.35
C LEU A 608 -18.29 -36.97 -4.06
N ASP A 609 -19.50 -37.43 -3.75
CA ASP A 609 -20.17 -38.50 -4.49
C ASP A 609 -20.94 -37.90 -5.67
N LEU A 610 -20.45 -38.14 -6.89
CA LEU A 610 -21.05 -37.64 -8.13
C LEU A 610 -22.38 -38.31 -8.48
N LYS A 611 -22.61 -39.54 -8.01
CA LYS A 611 -23.82 -40.30 -8.32
C LYS A 611 -24.96 -39.93 -7.38
N SER A 612 -24.67 -39.91 -6.08
CA SER A 612 -25.69 -39.65 -5.05
C SER A 612 -25.83 -38.17 -4.68
N GLY A 613 -24.88 -37.32 -5.10
CA GLY A 613 -24.93 -35.87 -4.86
C GLY A 613 -24.67 -35.47 -3.40
N TYR A 614 -23.88 -36.27 -2.68
CA TYR A 614 -23.51 -35.98 -1.29
C TYR A 614 -22.05 -35.52 -1.18
N LEU A 615 -21.83 -34.54 -0.32
CA LEU A 615 -20.52 -34.25 0.25
C LEU A 615 -20.39 -34.99 1.58
N LEU A 616 -19.38 -35.84 1.70
CA LEU A 616 -19.09 -36.60 2.92
C LEU A 616 -17.95 -35.92 3.68
N GLU A 617 -18.17 -35.66 4.95
CA GLU A 617 -17.17 -35.18 5.90
C GLU A 617 -16.94 -36.29 6.94
N GLY A 618 -15.81 -36.99 6.83
CA GLY A 618 -15.57 -38.21 7.62
C GLY A 618 -16.52 -39.36 7.26
N ARG A 619 -16.79 -40.26 8.21
CA ARG A 619 -17.64 -41.46 7.99
C ARG A 619 -19.14 -41.23 8.19
N GLU A 620 -19.52 -40.17 8.91
CA GLU A 620 -20.91 -40.04 9.42
C GLU A 620 -21.68 -38.86 8.82
N LYS A 621 -21.00 -37.78 8.41
CA LYS A 621 -21.70 -36.55 8.01
C LYS A 621 -21.89 -36.48 6.50
N LYS A 622 -23.14 -36.63 6.06
CA LYS A 622 -23.57 -36.50 4.66
C LYS A 622 -24.27 -35.16 4.45
N ILE A 623 -23.72 -34.33 3.58
CA ILE A 623 -24.25 -33.01 3.24
C ILE A 623 -24.86 -33.09 1.83
N PRO A 624 -26.20 -32.98 1.68
CA PRO A 624 -26.85 -33.09 0.38
C PRO A 624 -26.60 -31.85 -0.48
N LEU A 625 -26.20 -32.06 -1.74
CA LEU A 625 -26.13 -31.01 -2.75
C LEU A 625 -27.48 -30.85 -3.45
N LYS A 626 -27.80 -29.61 -3.78
CA LYS A 626 -28.92 -29.29 -4.68
C LYS A 626 -28.60 -29.62 -6.11
N ARG A 627 -27.41 -29.21 -6.54
CA ARG A 627 -26.91 -29.37 -7.90
C ARG A 627 -25.39 -29.34 -7.95
N LEU A 628 -24.86 -29.93 -9.01
CA LEU A 628 -23.48 -29.82 -9.44
C LEU A 628 -23.47 -29.32 -10.88
N ALA A 629 -22.84 -28.19 -11.14
CA ALA A 629 -22.56 -27.71 -12.48
C ALA A 629 -21.12 -28.06 -12.85
N VAL A 630 -20.92 -28.72 -13.99
CA VAL A 630 -19.61 -29.01 -14.55
C VAL A 630 -19.38 -28.08 -15.73
N ALA A 631 -18.43 -27.16 -15.59
CA ALA A 631 -18.12 -26.16 -16.59
C ALA A 631 -16.72 -26.39 -17.19
N ALA A 632 -16.64 -26.33 -18.52
CA ALA A 632 -15.40 -26.51 -19.27
C ALA A 632 -15.26 -25.46 -20.36
N LEU A 633 -14.08 -24.85 -20.45
CA LEU A 633 -13.72 -23.93 -21.51
C LEU A 633 -13.58 -24.69 -22.84
N GLN A 634 -14.23 -24.18 -23.87
CA GLN A 634 -14.18 -24.70 -25.23
C GLN A 634 -13.05 -24.05 -26.03
N LYS A 635 -12.78 -24.57 -27.24
CA LYS A 635 -11.75 -24.03 -28.14
C LYS A 635 -12.00 -22.56 -28.55
N ASP A 636 -13.27 -22.14 -28.57
CA ASP A 636 -13.70 -20.77 -28.89
C ASP A 636 -13.74 -19.83 -27.66
N MET A 637 -13.19 -20.26 -26.52
CA MET A 637 -13.20 -19.55 -25.23
C MET A 637 -14.60 -19.38 -24.59
N LYS A 638 -15.65 -19.97 -25.16
CA LYS A 638 -16.95 -20.08 -24.48
C LYS A 638 -16.92 -21.19 -23.43
N ILE A 639 -17.84 -21.14 -22.47
CA ILE A 639 -18.00 -22.20 -21.48
C ILE A 639 -19.15 -23.10 -21.91
N LYS A 640 -18.90 -24.40 -21.90
CA LYS A 640 -19.95 -25.41 -21.93
C LYS A 640 -20.20 -25.87 -20.51
N THR A 641 -21.45 -25.79 -20.07
CA THR A 641 -21.89 -26.17 -18.72
C THR A 641 -22.88 -27.32 -18.80
N GLU A 642 -22.65 -28.37 -18.03
CA GLU A 642 -23.58 -29.48 -17.80
C GLU A 642 -24.01 -29.43 -16.33
N THR A 643 -25.32 -29.39 -16.06
CA THR A 643 -25.84 -29.28 -14.69
C THR A 643 -26.58 -30.54 -14.27
N PHE A 644 -26.12 -31.15 -13.18
CA PHE A 644 -26.74 -32.30 -12.54
C PHE A 644 -27.54 -31.82 -11.34
N ASN A 645 -28.85 -32.07 -11.34
CA ASN A 645 -29.72 -31.78 -10.20
C ASN A 645 -29.86 -33.04 -9.34
N TYR A 646 -29.70 -32.90 -8.03
CA TYR A 646 -29.83 -34.02 -7.10
C TYR A 646 -31.07 -33.83 -6.22
N ARG A 647 -30.98 -32.97 -5.20
CA ARG A 647 -31.98 -32.84 -4.14
C ARG A 647 -32.51 -31.42 -4.02
N PRO A 648 -33.80 -31.15 -4.31
CA PRO A 648 -34.36 -29.79 -4.19
C PRO A 648 -34.13 -29.12 -2.82
N GLU A 649 -34.10 -29.92 -1.76
CA GLU A 649 -33.88 -29.56 -0.36
C GLU A 649 -32.39 -29.29 0.00
N GLY A 650 -31.46 -29.59 -0.91
CA GLY A 650 -30.04 -29.35 -0.71
C GLY A 650 -29.75 -27.87 -0.44
N LYS A 651 -29.00 -27.56 0.62
CA LYS A 651 -28.66 -26.18 0.99
C LYS A 651 -27.53 -25.58 0.14
N TYR A 652 -26.74 -26.45 -0.49
CA TYR A 652 -25.52 -26.07 -1.21
C TYR A 652 -25.55 -26.52 -2.66
N SER A 653 -24.85 -25.78 -3.50
CA SER A 653 -24.58 -26.11 -4.89
C SER A 653 -23.07 -26.13 -5.11
N ALA A 654 -22.63 -26.93 -6.08
CA ALA A 654 -21.22 -27.01 -6.45
C ALA A 654 -21.01 -26.66 -7.93
N VAL A 655 -19.85 -26.06 -8.23
CA VAL A 655 -19.36 -25.85 -9.59
C VAL A 655 -18.01 -26.55 -9.72
N TYR A 656 -17.89 -27.49 -10.66
CA TYR A 656 -16.61 -28.06 -11.07
C TYR A 656 -16.11 -27.36 -12.33
N LEU A 657 -15.09 -26.52 -12.16
CA LEU A 657 -14.39 -25.88 -13.27
C LEU A 657 -13.28 -26.81 -13.77
N LYS A 658 -13.61 -27.62 -14.79
CA LYS A 658 -12.71 -28.66 -15.31
C LYS A 658 -11.40 -28.08 -15.84
N SER A 659 -11.47 -26.94 -16.53
CA SER A 659 -10.30 -26.27 -17.11
C SER A 659 -9.30 -25.75 -16.08
N TYR A 660 -9.75 -25.46 -14.85
CA TYR A 660 -8.88 -25.01 -13.75
C TYR A 660 -8.60 -26.11 -12.72
N ARG A 661 -9.20 -27.30 -12.87
CA ARG A 661 -9.21 -28.39 -11.87
C ARG A 661 -9.62 -27.88 -10.49
N ARG A 662 -10.72 -27.12 -10.42
CA ARG A 662 -11.23 -26.54 -9.17
C ARG A 662 -12.70 -26.84 -8.97
N ILE A 663 -13.06 -27.19 -7.74
CA ILE A 663 -14.45 -27.32 -7.31
C ILE A 663 -14.74 -26.18 -6.35
N ILE A 664 -15.88 -25.52 -6.55
CA ILE A 664 -16.36 -24.44 -5.71
C ILE A 664 -17.68 -24.88 -5.09
N LEU A 665 -17.71 -24.98 -3.77
CA LEU A 665 -18.91 -25.25 -2.99
C LEU A 665 -19.48 -23.93 -2.47
N MET A 666 -20.77 -23.71 -2.66
CA MET A 666 -21.41 -22.46 -2.27
C MET A 666 -22.88 -22.64 -1.88
N ASP A 667 -23.45 -21.65 -1.20
CA ASP A 667 -24.90 -21.63 -0.99
C ASP A 667 -25.67 -21.37 -2.30
N ASN A 668 -26.95 -21.76 -2.33
CA ASN A 668 -27.77 -21.70 -3.53
C ASN A 668 -27.98 -20.28 -4.08
N GLN A 669 -27.96 -19.24 -3.23
CA GLN A 669 -28.10 -17.85 -3.66
C GLN A 669 -26.80 -17.38 -4.32
N THR A 670 -25.66 -17.66 -3.70
CA THR A 670 -24.33 -17.40 -4.28
C THR A 670 -24.15 -18.11 -5.62
N PHE A 671 -24.65 -19.34 -5.78
CA PHE A 671 -24.64 -20.03 -7.07
C PHE A 671 -25.33 -19.26 -8.19
N ARG A 672 -26.41 -18.54 -7.87
CA ARG A 672 -27.16 -17.74 -8.85
C ARG A 672 -26.58 -16.33 -9.06
N SER A 673 -25.55 -15.95 -8.32
CA SER A 673 -24.92 -14.63 -8.45
C SER A 673 -24.42 -14.35 -9.86
N LEU A 674 -24.45 -13.07 -10.24
CA LEU A 674 -23.95 -12.59 -11.54
C LEU A 674 -22.54 -13.09 -11.84
N TYR A 675 -21.61 -12.98 -10.88
CA TYR A 675 -20.24 -13.44 -11.07
C TYR A 675 -20.19 -14.95 -11.36
N VAL A 676 -20.89 -15.78 -10.58
CA VAL A 676 -20.89 -17.24 -10.82
C VAL A 676 -21.52 -17.57 -12.18
N GLN A 677 -22.68 -17.00 -12.50
CA GLN A 677 -23.38 -17.27 -13.75
C GLN A 677 -22.55 -16.85 -14.97
N MET A 678 -22.09 -15.60 -15.00
CA MET A 678 -21.39 -15.05 -16.17
C MET A 678 -19.95 -15.54 -16.27
N PHE A 679 -19.20 -15.57 -15.16
CA PHE A 679 -17.80 -15.95 -15.20
C PHE A 679 -17.60 -17.47 -15.21
N MET A 680 -18.23 -18.20 -14.29
CA MET A 680 -17.96 -19.63 -14.09
C MET A 680 -18.77 -20.53 -15.02
N LEU A 681 -20.02 -20.15 -15.31
CA LEU A 681 -20.94 -20.99 -16.09
C LEU A 681 -21.14 -20.48 -17.53
N GLY A 682 -20.73 -19.25 -17.82
CA GLY A 682 -20.91 -18.61 -19.13
C GLY A 682 -22.36 -18.21 -19.43
N ASN A 683 -23.24 -18.19 -18.43
CA ASN A 683 -24.64 -17.82 -18.56
C ASN A 683 -24.81 -16.31 -18.37
N TYR A 684 -25.39 -15.62 -19.35
CA TYR A 684 -25.72 -14.20 -19.29
C TYR A 684 -26.99 -13.91 -20.09
N ASP A 685 -27.71 -12.85 -19.73
CA ASP A 685 -28.86 -12.34 -20.50
C ASP A 685 -28.34 -11.48 -21.66
N ASP A 686 -28.54 -11.95 -22.90
CA ASP A 686 -28.04 -11.32 -24.12
C ASP A 686 -28.76 -10.02 -24.50
N ARG A 687 -29.93 -9.75 -23.88
CA ARG A 687 -30.63 -8.47 -23.99
C ARG A 687 -29.93 -7.38 -23.17
N LEU A 688 -29.24 -7.78 -22.10
CA LEU A 688 -28.58 -6.87 -21.15
C LEU A 688 -27.07 -6.78 -21.37
N PHE A 689 -26.42 -7.89 -21.73
CA PHE A 689 -24.97 -8.00 -21.79
C PHE A 689 -24.48 -8.55 -23.11
N GLU A 690 -23.34 -8.02 -23.57
CA GLU A 690 -22.64 -8.45 -24.77
C GLU A 690 -21.21 -8.87 -24.44
N PRO A 691 -20.76 -10.09 -24.77
CA PRO A 691 -19.37 -10.46 -24.56
C PRO A 691 -18.45 -9.66 -25.49
N VAL A 692 -17.46 -8.97 -24.91
CA VAL A 692 -16.44 -8.19 -25.65
C VAL A 692 -15.12 -8.94 -25.68
N VAL A 693 -14.70 -9.49 -24.53
CA VAL A 693 -13.49 -10.29 -24.41
C VAL A 693 -13.81 -11.55 -23.62
N LEU A 694 -13.53 -12.72 -24.21
CA LEU A 694 -13.65 -14.01 -23.55
C LEU A 694 -12.29 -14.70 -23.56
N SER A 695 -11.77 -15.00 -22.37
CA SER A 695 -10.52 -15.73 -22.20
C SER A 695 -10.59 -16.65 -20.98
N PRO A 696 -9.56 -17.49 -20.74
CA PRO A 696 -9.48 -18.29 -19.53
C PRO A 696 -9.37 -17.44 -18.26
N TYR A 697 -8.65 -16.32 -18.26
CA TYR A 697 -8.43 -15.56 -17.03
C TYR A 697 -9.44 -14.43 -16.83
N THR A 698 -10.12 -14.02 -17.90
CA THR A 698 -10.95 -12.82 -17.89
C THR A 698 -12.16 -12.98 -18.77
N ARG A 699 -13.30 -12.47 -18.30
CA ARG A 699 -14.47 -12.23 -19.14
C ARG A 699 -14.91 -10.78 -18.99
N ILE A 700 -15.07 -10.10 -20.13
CA ILE A 700 -15.48 -8.70 -20.20
C ILE A 700 -16.78 -8.62 -20.98
N TYR A 701 -17.80 -8.03 -20.36
CA TYR A 701 -19.12 -7.86 -20.94
C TYR A 701 -19.47 -6.38 -21.05
N ARG A 702 -19.95 -5.92 -22.21
CA ARG A 702 -20.53 -4.59 -22.38
C ARG A 702 -22.00 -4.61 -21.98
N LEU A 703 -22.42 -3.61 -21.21
CA LEU A 703 -23.81 -3.36 -20.87
C LEU A 703 -24.53 -2.73 -22.06
N LYS A 704 -25.59 -3.36 -22.55
CA LYS A 704 -26.41 -2.86 -23.67
C LYS A 704 -27.39 -1.77 -23.25
N ARG A 705 -27.77 -1.76 -21.96
CA ARG A 705 -28.81 -0.89 -21.40
C ARG A 705 -28.35 0.52 -21.06
#